data_AF-A0A450Z1L9-F1
#
_entry.id   AF-A0A450Z1L9-F1
#
_cell.length_a   1.000
_cell.length_b   1.000
_cell.length_c   1.000
_cell.angle_alpha   90.00
_cell.angle_beta   90.00
_cell.angle_gamma   90.00
#
_symmetry.space_group_name_H-M   'P 1'
#
loop_
_entity.id
_entity.type
_entity.pdbx_description
1 polymer ?
#
loop_
_entity_poly.entity_id
_entity_poly.type
_entity_poly.pdbx_seq_one_letter_code
_entity_poly.pdbx_strand_id
1 'polypeptide(L)'
;MSGCWYCCCPLTLTARKTVRPHPSPSSLPSHDPGKRQKGAALLLLLTIIVLVSFGAFLGRPERPLFHPWRYAEKTALALSAAREALMGWAVSHPNAPGLMPWPDRNADGNHDGDSDCASLSSGATFNPAFLLGRLPWRGRTNPCERTHGGLCIDVRDGAGERLWYAVSRNLIRRYQSPAGYPAINPRLADTAPYPWITVRDGNHALLSDRVAVVILAPGMALNGQDRAGTAPNARDYLDTHGETGVDNADSDGCFDDNPGCGGIDGEEFVLAKGDATFNDRLAFITIDELMTNIERRVLNEVDKVLDRRREVGGAYSWPSPFAYPTALVSGSVTENGATYRDLVDDKADFLTADVRPGQVIRNISDGSKGIIETVRRAGLSLTTDGLRHGKDNRFRINRVNDPSDNDRYEILVDASGVATDAGGNRLRDTDRAVDFGALGIRIGDLVENVSDETYGVVTGIPDPATLMLRRLASDDSMGFDPGDSYEVPRFNGVPNTREGALPLHGAGERFRTGFGVAWNISGGVVEITPSVNNDPYRLALERALRCAGMGDLTMPPELENENCRSNHPPVTIPWRDGSCSWRSMESVRCEGRADWGWYPAGTVTETHGSGPIRIEDGNRDFRERGVDTGDIILNTSDGSRGVITSLGDRQLEVARLCGGARNDFRIGDGYRIRVATRILPEGTADCADISHGGHAISCDSTTLVDTDTNFRANGARPGDTIGNRDTGWWGIIREVGLAGAPAHGESLLRVEDMGEDSAGFAFGDRYVIRSEFADKRRHAFHLDFIGNGGFDGDTGLRRVWTRTDTPLAAQNRIRIQDWDDVNDRIVMDAVIAVGSPGATKTAGIRISGIQLDLAPDDFPAWFSAHWREFIYMAASRAYLPLGNGDCKLNDDCLVLRTVGLGGTVSRSDIEALILSGGPKTNGVDCLQIRPGASPDQYLEEENARPDDGSGFQRRHPRRLDACFRDQARIVAP
;
A
#
# COMPACT_ATOMS: atom_id res chain seq x y z
N MET A 1 -5.20 -13.09 38.05
CA MET A 1 -6.29 -12.52 38.89
C MET A 1 -6.34 -11.03 38.61
N SER A 2 -7.14 -10.63 37.62
CA SER A 2 -7.35 -9.23 37.23
C SER A 2 -8.67 -9.20 36.46
N GLY A 3 -9.63 -8.41 36.95
CA GLY A 3 -11.03 -8.42 36.52
C GLY A 3 -11.28 -7.61 35.24
N CYS A 4 -12.26 -8.08 34.46
CA CYS A 4 -12.85 -7.40 33.31
C CYS A 4 -13.75 -6.23 33.75
N TRP A 5 -13.59 -5.11 33.06
CA TRP A 5 -14.55 -4.00 32.97
C TRP A 5 -14.77 -3.65 31.49
N TYR A 6 -15.95 -3.07 31.20
CA TYR A 6 -16.54 -2.66 29.91
C TYR A 6 -17.38 -3.73 29.17
N CYS A 7 -18.61 -3.47 28.70
CA CYS A 7 -19.55 -2.36 28.91
C CYS A 7 -20.93 -2.79 28.36
N CYS A 8 -21.98 -2.78 29.18
CA CYS A 8 -23.37 -2.79 28.71
C CYS A 8 -24.00 -1.45 29.08
N CYS A 9 -24.46 -0.70 28.09
CA CYS A 9 -25.15 0.57 28.25
C CYS A 9 -26.68 0.30 28.29
N PRO A 10 -27.42 0.75 29.31
CA PRO A 10 -28.87 0.86 29.19
C PRO A 10 -29.31 2.32 29.09
N LEU A 11 -30.14 2.61 28.09
CA LEU A 11 -30.95 3.82 27.99
C LEU A 11 -31.81 3.98 29.27
N THR A 12 -31.79 5.16 29.88
CA THR A 12 -32.85 5.58 30.80
C THR A 12 -33.24 7.04 30.58
N LEU A 13 -34.54 7.24 30.30
CA LEU A 13 -35.22 8.53 30.24
C LEU A 13 -35.12 9.25 31.59
N THR A 14 -34.78 10.53 31.53
CA THR A 14 -34.80 11.45 32.67
C THR A 14 -36.19 12.06 32.87
N ALA A 15 -36.83 11.77 34.01
CA ALA A 15 -37.94 12.56 34.53
C ALA A 15 -37.57 13.09 35.93
N ARG A 16 -37.38 14.40 36.03
CA ARG A 16 -37.16 15.14 37.29
C ARG A 16 -38.42 15.11 38.15
N LYS A 17 -38.29 14.70 39.42
CA LYS A 17 -39.09 15.28 40.52
C LYS A 17 -38.32 15.26 41.83
N THR A 18 -37.92 16.44 42.26
CA THR A 18 -37.32 16.79 43.55
C THR A 18 -38.38 16.79 44.64
N VAL A 19 -38.15 16.11 45.78
CA VAL A 19 -38.51 16.57 47.15
C VAL A 19 -37.77 15.72 48.19
N ARG A 20 -37.10 16.39 49.15
CA ARG A 20 -36.84 15.99 50.56
C ARG A 20 -36.34 17.25 51.31
N PRO A 21 -36.22 17.31 52.65
CA PRO A 21 -36.85 16.52 53.73
C PRO A 21 -37.27 17.40 54.97
N HIS A 22 -37.94 16.81 55.97
CA HIS A 22 -37.46 16.76 57.38
C HIS A 22 -38.43 16.01 58.32
N PRO A 23 -37.94 15.44 59.45
CA PRO A 23 -38.68 14.56 60.35
C PRO A 23 -39.01 15.20 61.71
N SER A 24 -39.91 14.56 62.50
CA SER A 24 -39.86 14.36 63.98
C SER A 24 -41.26 14.19 64.62
N PRO A 25 -41.37 13.60 65.84
CA PRO A 25 -42.42 12.64 66.16
C PRO A 25 -43.38 12.98 67.33
N SER A 26 -44.32 12.05 67.55
CA SER A 26 -44.97 11.62 68.82
C SER A 26 -46.02 12.50 69.52
N SER A 27 -47.25 11.96 69.67
CA SER A 27 -48.02 11.85 70.94
C SER A 27 -49.42 11.20 70.74
N LEU A 28 -49.74 10.16 71.53
CA LEU A 28 -51.10 9.67 71.88
C LEU A 28 -51.67 10.55 73.05
N PRO A 29 -52.94 10.46 73.56
CA PRO A 29 -53.92 9.35 73.51
C PRO A 29 -55.46 9.69 73.45
N SER A 30 -56.27 8.61 73.38
CA SER A 30 -57.60 8.31 73.99
C SER A 30 -58.86 9.18 73.77
N HIS A 31 -59.92 8.60 73.17
CA HIS A 31 -61.19 8.20 73.84
C HIS A 31 -62.22 7.66 72.81
N ASP A 32 -62.82 6.50 73.10
CA ASP A 32 -64.05 5.94 72.48
C ASP A 32 -65.21 6.18 73.50
N PRO A 33 -66.50 6.42 73.13
CA PRO A 33 -67.38 5.34 72.63
C PRO A 33 -68.56 5.75 71.71
N GLY A 34 -69.04 4.79 70.91
CA GLY A 34 -70.48 4.46 70.90
C GLY A 34 -71.32 4.68 69.62
N LYS A 35 -71.60 3.55 68.93
CA LYS A 35 -72.90 3.07 68.39
C LYS A 35 -73.69 4.02 67.45
N ARG A 36 -74.22 3.63 66.29
CA ARG A 36 -74.70 2.33 65.79
C ARG A 36 -74.87 2.44 64.27
N GLN A 37 -74.29 1.50 63.53
CA GLN A 37 -74.65 1.19 62.14
C GLN A 37 -75.94 0.37 62.11
N LYS A 38 -76.83 0.61 61.14
CA LYS A 38 -77.64 -0.43 60.49
C LYS A 38 -77.88 -0.04 59.02
N GLY A 39 -77.08 -0.60 58.11
CA GLY A 39 -77.26 -0.45 56.66
C GLY A 39 -76.03 -0.87 55.84
N ALA A 40 -74.82 -0.56 56.30
CA ALA A 40 -73.59 -0.79 55.54
C ALA A 40 -73.05 -2.23 55.62
N ALA A 41 -73.27 -2.96 56.72
CA ALA A 41 -72.69 -4.29 56.92
C ALA A 41 -73.20 -5.35 55.95
N LEU A 42 -74.47 -5.26 55.51
CA LEU A 42 -75.02 -6.22 54.54
C LEU A 42 -74.40 -6.00 53.15
N LEU A 43 -74.29 -4.74 52.71
CA LEU A 43 -73.66 -4.41 51.42
C LEU A 43 -72.18 -4.80 51.41
N LEU A 44 -71.46 -4.54 52.50
CA LEU A 44 -70.04 -4.88 52.61
C LEU A 44 -69.82 -6.40 52.60
N LEU A 45 -70.66 -7.17 53.30
CA LEU A 45 -70.63 -8.64 53.26
C LEU A 45 -70.99 -9.18 51.88
N LEU A 46 -71.95 -8.58 51.18
CA LEU A 46 -72.34 -8.98 49.81
C LEU A 46 -71.22 -8.66 48.81
N THR A 47 -70.54 -7.51 48.92
CA THR A 47 -69.34 -7.22 48.11
C THR A 47 -68.19 -8.15 48.44
N ILE A 48 -67.98 -8.53 49.71
CA ILE A 48 -66.93 -9.48 50.08
C ILE A 48 -67.27 -10.87 49.54
N ILE A 49 -68.53 -11.31 49.60
CA ILE A 49 -68.95 -12.60 49.04
C ILE A 49 -68.84 -12.59 47.51
N VAL A 50 -69.19 -11.49 46.83
CA VAL A 50 -68.98 -11.34 45.38
C VAL A 50 -67.50 -11.32 45.03
N LEU A 51 -66.66 -10.60 45.78
CA LEU A 51 -65.20 -10.55 45.56
C LEU A 51 -64.51 -11.89 45.85
N VAL A 52 -64.94 -12.61 46.90
CA VAL A 52 -64.41 -13.95 47.23
C VAL A 52 -64.92 -14.99 46.24
N SER A 53 -66.16 -14.88 45.75
CA SER A 53 -66.70 -15.74 44.70
C SER A 53 -66.02 -15.47 43.35
N PHE A 54 -65.71 -14.22 43.03
CA PHE A 54 -64.93 -13.84 41.85
C PHE A 54 -63.46 -14.31 41.95
N GLY A 55 -62.86 -14.23 43.15
CA GLY A 55 -61.54 -14.77 43.44
C GLY A 55 -61.46 -16.30 43.40
N ALA A 56 -62.51 -17.00 43.84
CA ALA A 56 -62.59 -18.46 43.77
C ALA A 56 -62.93 -18.98 42.35
N PHE A 57 -63.60 -18.16 41.52
CA PHE A 57 -63.85 -18.47 40.11
C PHE A 57 -62.62 -18.22 39.23
N LEU A 58 -61.80 -17.20 39.55
CA LEU A 58 -60.47 -16.99 38.95
C LEU A 58 -59.36 -17.88 39.56
N GLY A 59 -59.63 -18.52 40.70
CA GLY A 59 -58.71 -19.41 41.42
C GLY A 59 -58.92 -20.90 41.17
N ARG A 60 -59.83 -21.29 40.25
CA ARG A 60 -59.82 -22.65 39.71
C ARG A 60 -58.69 -22.72 38.68
N PRO A 61 -57.66 -23.57 38.87
CA PRO A 61 -56.82 -23.97 37.74
C PRO A 61 -57.71 -24.80 36.82
N GLU A 62 -58.42 -24.12 35.92
CA GLU A 62 -58.87 -24.75 34.70
C GLU A 62 -57.63 -25.35 34.05
N ARG A 63 -57.68 -26.67 33.84
CA ARG A 63 -56.66 -27.44 33.14
C ARG A 63 -56.20 -26.62 31.92
N PRO A 64 -54.88 -26.47 31.68
CA PRO A 64 -54.41 -25.67 30.57
C PRO A 64 -54.93 -26.30 29.28
N LEU A 65 -56.01 -25.74 28.73
CA LEU A 65 -56.37 -25.93 27.35
C LEU A 65 -55.22 -25.31 26.55
N PHE A 66 -54.34 -26.18 26.07
CA PHE A 66 -53.22 -25.92 25.17
C PHE A 66 -53.51 -24.68 24.31
N HIS A 67 -52.74 -23.61 24.51
CA HIS A 67 -52.74 -22.46 23.61
C HIS A 67 -51.57 -22.65 22.64
N PRO A 68 -51.73 -23.43 21.55
CA PRO A 68 -50.65 -23.69 20.58
C PRO A 68 -50.05 -22.40 20.02
N TRP A 69 -50.82 -21.31 20.00
CA TRP A 69 -50.34 -19.97 19.67
C TRP A 69 -49.18 -19.48 20.56
N ARG A 70 -49.28 -19.62 21.89
CA ARG A 70 -48.22 -19.17 22.83
C ARG A 70 -46.94 -19.98 22.70
N TYR A 71 -47.06 -21.28 22.38
CA TYR A 71 -45.92 -22.15 22.12
C TYR A 71 -45.22 -21.73 20.83
N ALA A 72 -45.98 -21.55 19.74
CA ALA A 72 -45.45 -21.12 18.46
C ALA A 72 -44.77 -19.74 18.53
N GLU A 73 -45.35 -18.78 19.26
CA GLU A 73 -44.78 -17.46 19.47
C GLU A 73 -43.44 -17.52 20.21
N LYS A 74 -43.35 -18.30 21.30
CA LYS A 74 -42.09 -18.53 22.03
C LYS A 74 -41.04 -19.21 21.16
N THR A 75 -41.42 -20.23 20.40
CA THR A 75 -40.52 -20.92 19.46
C THR A 75 -39.98 -19.94 18.41
N ALA A 76 -40.84 -19.11 17.82
CA ALA A 76 -40.42 -18.12 16.83
C ALA A 76 -39.43 -17.09 17.42
N LEU A 77 -39.68 -16.62 18.65
CA LEU A 77 -38.77 -15.73 19.36
C LEU A 77 -37.43 -16.40 19.68
N ALA A 78 -37.45 -17.67 20.11
CA ALA A 78 -36.24 -18.44 20.39
C ALA A 78 -35.39 -18.65 19.13
N LEU A 79 -36.01 -19.05 18.02
CA LEU A 79 -35.34 -19.22 16.72
C LEU A 79 -34.77 -17.89 16.21
N SER A 80 -35.52 -16.80 16.32
CA SER A 80 -35.02 -15.46 15.95
C SER A 80 -33.84 -15.02 16.82
N ALA A 81 -33.92 -15.20 18.14
CA ALA A 81 -32.82 -14.85 19.05
C ALA A 81 -31.56 -15.68 18.76
N ALA A 82 -31.72 -16.99 18.49
CA ALA A 82 -30.61 -17.87 18.11
C ALA A 82 -29.97 -17.44 16.80
N ARG A 83 -30.78 -17.13 15.78
CA ARG A 83 -30.31 -16.67 14.48
C ARG A 83 -29.48 -15.39 14.58
N GLU A 84 -29.96 -14.39 15.31
CA GLU A 84 -29.24 -13.14 15.51
C GLU A 84 -27.96 -13.33 16.34
N ALA A 85 -27.99 -14.17 17.37
CA ALA A 85 -26.79 -14.47 18.16
C ALA A 85 -25.71 -15.20 17.35
N LEU A 86 -26.09 -16.18 16.54
CA LEU A 86 -25.18 -16.88 15.63
C LEU A 86 -24.58 -15.94 14.58
N MET A 87 -25.42 -15.10 13.96
CA MET A 87 -24.94 -14.09 13.00
C MET A 87 -23.96 -13.13 13.67
N GLY A 88 -24.30 -12.62 14.85
CA GLY A 88 -23.45 -11.73 15.63
C GLY A 88 -22.11 -12.37 15.99
N TRP A 89 -22.14 -13.62 16.44
CA TRP A 89 -20.94 -14.40 16.78
C TRP A 89 -20.06 -14.60 15.55
N ALA A 90 -20.62 -15.09 14.44
CA ALA A 90 -19.86 -15.33 13.22
C ALA A 90 -19.23 -14.04 12.69
N VAL A 91 -20.02 -12.97 12.63
CA VAL A 91 -19.55 -11.66 12.18
C VAL A 91 -18.50 -11.11 13.14
N SER A 92 -18.57 -11.28 14.46
CA SER A 92 -17.59 -10.73 15.40
C SER A 92 -16.29 -11.54 15.53
N HIS A 93 -16.18 -12.70 14.87
CA HIS A 93 -15.06 -13.63 15.09
C HIS A 93 -13.69 -12.96 14.85
N PRO A 94 -12.77 -12.93 15.83
CA PRO A 94 -11.57 -12.07 15.79
C PRO A 94 -10.61 -12.43 14.65
N ASN A 95 -10.47 -13.72 14.34
CA ASN A 95 -9.46 -14.24 13.43
C ASN A 95 -10.01 -14.78 12.10
N ALA A 96 -11.33 -14.90 11.98
CA ALA A 96 -11.99 -15.55 10.85
C ALA A 96 -13.47 -15.12 10.79
N PRO A 97 -13.75 -13.87 10.38
CA PRO A 97 -15.12 -13.40 10.21
C PRO A 97 -15.95 -14.39 9.37
N GLY A 98 -17.10 -14.80 9.89
CA GLY A 98 -17.99 -15.78 9.25
C GLY A 98 -17.83 -17.22 9.72
N LEU A 99 -16.81 -17.53 10.52
CA LEU A 99 -16.68 -18.84 11.13
C LEU A 99 -17.93 -19.13 11.98
N MET A 100 -18.35 -20.38 12.01
CA MET A 100 -19.48 -20.86 12.79
C MET A 100 -19.00 -21.81 13.91
N PRO A 101 -19.68 -21.84 15.06
CA PRO A 101 -19.32 -22.76 16.14
C PRO A 101 -19.65 -24.20 15.73
N TRP A 102 -18.92 -25.16 16.31
CA TRP A 102 -19.28 -26.57 16.19
C TRP A 102 -20.53 -26.86 17.02
N PRO A 103 -21.43 -27.76 16.57
CA PRO A 103 -22.57 -28.18 17.38
C PRO A 103 -22.16 -28.81 18.73
N ASP A 104 -23.04 -28.69 19.73
CA ASP A 104 -23.00 -29.46 20.98
C ASP A 104 -23.58 -30.86 20.71
N ARG A 105 -22.75 -31.89 20.78
CA ARG A 105 -23.07 -33.25 20.36
C ARG A 105 -22.94 -34.20 21.54
N ASN A 106 -23.78 -35.22 21.57
CA ASN A 106 -23.76 -36.24 22.61
C ASN A 106 -22.53 -37.18 22.60
N ALA A 107 -21.51 -36.90 21.79
CA ALA A 107 -20.32 -37.74 21.63
C ALA A 107 -19.44 -37.78 22.90
N ASP A 108 -19.54 -36.77 23.76
CA ASP A 108 -18.89 -36.73 25.08
C ASP A 108 -19.81 -37.26 26.21
N GLY A 109 -20.99 -37.77 25.84
CA GLY A 109 -21.99 -38.35 26.75
C GLY A 109 -22.98 -37.34 27.35
N ASN A 110 -22.97 -36.07 26.95
CA ASN A 110 -23.89 -35.07 27.48
C ASN A 110 -24.27 -33.97 26.44
N HIS A 111 -25.05 -32.98 26.89
CA HIS A 111 -25.29 -31.72 26.18
C HIS A 111 -25.07 -30.53 27.12
N ASP A 112 -23.80 -30.22 27.39
CA ASP A 112 -23.39 -29.24 28.39
C ASP A 112 -23.51 -27.78 27.90
N GLY A 113 -23.77 -27.58 26.62
CA GLY A 113 -23.83 -26.28 25.96
C GLY A 113 -22.52 -25.83 25.34
N ASP A 114 -21.46 -26.63 25.43
CA ASP A 114 -20.17 -26.35 24.80
C ASP A 114 -20.13 -26.87 23.35
N SER A 115 -19.33 -26.23 22.50
CA SER A 115 -19.08 -26.76 21.15
C SER A 115 -18.19 -28.01 21.20
N ASP A 116 -18.59 -29.09 20.50
CA ASP A 116 -17.85 -30.35 20.46
C ASP A 116 -17.03 -30.53 19.19
N CYS A 117 -15.97 -29.73 19.08
CA CYS A 117 -15.09 -29.76 17.92
C CYS A 117 -14.36 -31.09 17.80
N ALA A 118 -14.28 -31.62 16.58
CA ALA A 118 -13.48 -32.79 16.28
C ALA A 118 -11.99 -32.41 16.09
N SER A 119 -11.08 -33.25 16.60
CA SER A 119 -9.65 -33.19 16.30
C SER A 119 -9.26 -34.51 15.64
N LEU A 120 -9.12 -34.50 14.31
CA LEU A 120 -8.82 -35.69 13.53
C LEU A 120 -7.37 -35.69 13.02
N SER A 121 -6.81 -36.88 12.77
CA SER A 121 -5.53 -37.02 12.08
C SER A 121 -5.64 -36.54 10.63
N SER A 122 -4.51 -36.19 10.00
CA SER A 122 -4.45 -35.60 8.66
C SER A 122 -5.13 -36.44 7.57
N GLY A 123 -5.15 -37.78 7.71
CA GLY A 123 -5.77 -38.72 6.78
C GLY A 123 -7.14 -39.25 7.19
N ALA A 124 -7.75 -38.71 8.25
CA ALA A 124 -9.06 -39.16 8.70
C ALA A 124 -10.18 -38.64 7.78
N THR A 125 -11.09 -39.53 7.42
CA THR A 125 -12.36 -39.21 6.76
C THR A 125 -13.23 -38.37 7.68
N PHE A 126 -13.84 -37.32 7.12
CA PHE A 126 -14.80 -36.49 7.86
C PHE A 126 -16.07 -37.29 8.19
N ASN A 127 -16.62 -37.09 9.38
CA ASN A 127 -17.91 -37.68 9.73
C ASN A 127 -18.99 -36.58 9.67
N PRO A 128 -19.96 -36.64 8.74
CA PRO A 128 -21.05 -35.67 8.63
C PRO A 128 -21.87 -35.51 9.93
N ALA A 129 -21.92 -36.52 10.79
CA ALA A 129 -22.55 -36.44 12.12
C ALA A 129 -21.92 -35.42 13.07
N PHE A 130 -20.85 -34.75 12.64
CA PHE A 130 -20.25 -33.62 13.32
C PHE A 130 -20.98 -32.29 13.05
N LEU A 131 -21.79 -32.25 12.01
CA LEU A 131 -22.44 -31.03 11.52
C LEU A 131 -23.81 -30.78 12.14
N LEU A 132 -24.39 -31.76 12.85
CA LEU A 132 -25.67 -31.66 13.55
C LEU A 132 -25.52 -31.91 15.06
N GLY A 133 -26.13 -31.06 15.88
CA GLY A 133 -26.15 -31.16 17.34
C GLY A 133 -27.05 -30.10 17.98
N ARG A 134 -26.97 -29.92 19.29
CA ARG A 134 -27.61 -28.79 19.97
C ARG A 134 -26.87 -27.50 19.69
N LEU A 135 -27.59 -26.39 19.79
CA LEU A 135 -27.02 -25.06 19.70
C LEU A 135 -26.08 -24.81 20.89
N PRO A 136 -24.76 -24.64 20.67
CA PRO A 136 -23.83 -24.32 21.74
C PRO A 136 -24.10 -22.91 22.26
N TRP A 137 -24.09 -22.71 23.56
CA TRP A 137 -24.35 -21.40 24.17
C TRP A 137 -23.24 -20.93 25.12
N ARG A 138 -22.38 -21.85 25.55
CA ARG A 138 -21.19 -21.58 26.36
C ARG A 138 -19.96 -21.35 25.49
N GLY A 139 -19.01 -20.60 26.02
CA GLY A 139 -17.70 -20.44 25.39
C GLY A 139 -16.74 -21.47 25.97
N ARG A 140 -16.14 -22.32 25.13
CA ARG A 140 -15.19 -23.35 25.58
C ARG A 140 -13.79 -23.15 25.02
N THR A 141 -12.79 -23.40 25.86
CA THR A 141 -11.36 -23.41 25.53
C THR A 141 -10.85 -24.82 25.23
N ASN A 142 -10.14 -24.98 24.09
CA ASN A 142 -9.34 -26.13 23.61
C ASN A 142 -10.10 -27.48 23.46
N PRO A 143 -10.24 -28.08 22.26
CA PRO A 143 -9.57 -27.76 20.99
C PRO A 143 -10.33 -26.75 20.09
N CYS A 144 -11.47 -26.23 20.53
CA CYS A 144 -12.36 -25.37 19.75
C CYS A 144 -11.77 -23.98 19.47
N GLU A 145 -11.97 -23.00 20.35
CA GLU A 145 -11.43 -21.66 20.19
C GLU A 145 -11.27 -21.02 21.58
N ARG A 146 -10.03 -20.80 22.05
CA ARG A 146 -9.81 -20.23 23.39
C ARG A 146 -10.24 -18.77 23.50
N THR A 147 -10.25 -18.05 22.38
CA THR A 147 -10.28 -16.59 22.32
C THR A 147 -11.65 -16.01 21.99
N HIS A 148 -12.58 -16.82 21.48
CA HIS A 148 -13.91 -16.36 21.10
C HIS A 148 -14.95 -16.95 22.07
N GLY A 149 -15.71 -16.09 22.76
CA GLY A 149 -16.69 -16.48 23.78
C GLY A 149 -17.84 -17.34 23.24
N GLY A 150 -18.81 -17.70 24.09
CA GLY A 150 -20.01 -18.43 23.66
C GLY A 150 -21.07 -17.51 23.05
N LEU A 151 -22.16 -18.08 22.53
CA LEU A 151 -23.33 -17.29 22.08
C LEU A 151 -24.03 -16.53 23.23
N CYS A 152 -23.78 -16.92 24.48
CA CYS A 152 -24.35 -16.32 25.69
C CYS A 152 -25.89 -16.37 25.75
N ILE A 153 -26.52 -17.28 25.01
CA ILE A 153 -27.97 -17.45 24.94
C ILE A 153 -28.38 -18.93 25.09
N ASP A 154 -28.89 -19.35 26.25
CA ASP A 154 -29.54 -20.68 26.44
C ASP A 154 -31.04 -20.55 26.14
N VAL A 155 -31.37 -20.32 24.87
CA VAL A 155 -32.76 -20.18 24.41
C VAL A 155 -33.44 -21.54 24.30
N ARG A 156 -34.73 -21.56 24.64
CA ARG A 156 -35.58 -22.75 24.58
C ARG A 156 -36.83 -22.45 23.78
N ASP A 157 -37.32 -23.46 23.08
CA ASP A 157 -38.54 -23.36 22.30
C ASP A 157 -39.79 -23.26 23.20
N GLY A 158 -40.96 -23.19 22.57
CA GLY A 158 -42.23 -23.16 23.29
C GLY A 158 -42.43 -24.36 24.21
N ALA A 159 -41.93 -25.55 23.86
CA ALA A 159 -42.03 -26.78 24.63
C ALA A 159 -41.03 -26.87 25.78
N GLY A 160 -40.07 -25.93 25.85
CA GLY A 160 -39.02 -25.89 26.88
C GLY A 160 -37.76 -26.65 26.49
N GLU A 161 -37.66 -27.09 25.23
CA GLU A 161 -36.51 -27.81 24.70
C GLU A 161 -35.44 -26.85 24.20
N ARG A 162 -34.17 -27.27 24.26
CA ARG A 162 -33.09 -26.53 23.61
C ARG A 162 -33.17 -26.69 22.10
N LEU A 163 -32.66 -25.69 21.40
CA LEU A 163 -32.61 -25.72 19.94
C LEU A 163 -31.51 -26.66 19.44
N TRP A 164 -31.77 -27.27 18.29
CA TRP A 164 -30.81 -27.98 17.47
C TRP A 164 -30.21 -27.06 16.42
N TYR A 165 -29.05 -27.44 15.91
CA TYR A 165 -28.18 -26.60 15.10
C TYR A 165 -27.42 -27.50 14.11
N ALA A 166 -27.62 -27.22 12.83
CA ALA A 166 -26.87 -27.81 11.73
C ALA A 166 -26.00 -26.74 11.05
N VAL A 167 -24.77 -27.06 10.70
CA VAL A 167 -23.80 -26.11 10.13
C VAL A 167 -23.12 -26.67 8.89
N SER A 168 -22.90 -25.82 7.88
CA SER A 168 -22.14 -26.21 6.70
C SER A 168 -20.67 -26.49 7.03
N ARG A 169 -20.14 -27.58 6.45
CA ARG A 169 -18.72 -27.95 6.52
C ARG A 169 -17.77 -26.84 6.07
N ASN A 170 -18.24 -25.93 5.21
CA ASN A 170 -17.48 -24.78 4.71
C ASN A 170 -17.14 -23.74 5.79
N LEU A 171 -17.90 -23.70 6.89
CA LEU A 171 -17.85 -22.60 7.87
C LEU A 171 -17.34 -23.02 9.25
N ILE A 172 -17.03 -24.30 9.46
CA ILE A 172 -16.44 -24.80 10.70
C ILE A 172 -14.92 -24.78 10.61
N ARG A 173 -14.28 -24.67 11.78
CA ARG A 173 -12.81 -24.76 11.90
C ARG A 173 -12.33 -26.08 11.31
N ARG A 174 -11.26 -26.06 10.49
CA ARG A 174 -10.70 -27.29 9.89
C ARG A 174 -10.21 -28.21 11.01
N TYR A 175 -10.67 -29.46 10.97
CA TYR A 175 -10.53 -30.48 12.02
C TYR A 175 -9.34 -31.43 11.80
N GLN A 176 -8.82 -31.52 10.57
CA GLN A 176 -7.63 -32.31 10.25
C GLN A 176 -6.39 -31.61 10.77
N SER A 177 -5.52 -32.36 11.44
CA SER A 177 -4.21 -31.84 11.84
C SER A 177 -3.37 -31.54 10.61
N PRO A 178 -2.78 -30.33 10.50
CA PRO A 178 -2.86 -29.26 11.49
C PRO A 178 -4.14 -28.40 11.36
N ALA A 179 -4.87 -28.25 12.47
CA ALA A 179 -6.12 -27.48 12.49
C ALA A 179 -5.90 -26.00 12.14
N GLY A 180 -6.90 -25.37 11.50
CA GLY A 180 -6.83 -24.00 11.01
C GLY A 180 -8.18 -23.43 10.59
N TYR A 181 -8.22 -22.16 10.22
CA TYR A 181 -9.44 -21.51 9.76
C TYR A 181 -9.69 -21.77 8.25
N PRO A 182 -10.95 -21.95 7.81
CA PRO A 182 -11.28 -21.88 6.39
C PRO A 182 -11.10 -20.44 5.88
N ALA A 183 -10.83 -20.29 4.57
CA ALA A 183 -10.81 -18.99 3.93
C ALA A 183 -12.27 -18.56 3.67
N ILE A 184 -12.71 -17.50 4.36
CA ILE A 184 -14.09 -16.99 4.25
C ILE A 184 -14.02 -15.60 3.61
N ASN A 185 -14.45 -15.53 2.36
CA ASN A 185 -14.50 -14.34 1.53
C ASN A 185 -15.65 -14.45 0.50
N PRO A 186 -15.95 -13.41 -0.29
CA PRO A 186 -17.10 -13.42 -1.20
C PRO A 186 -17.09 -14.53 -2.24
N ARG A 187 -15.90 -15.04 -2.61
CA ARG A 187 -15.76 -16.17 -3.55
C ARG A 187 -16.27 -17.49 -2.97
N LEU A 188 -16.19 -17.68 -1.64
CA LEU A 188 -16.59 -18.92 -0.97
C LEU A 188 -18.04 -19.31 -1.30
N ALA A 189 -18.92 -18.32 -1.42
CA ALA A 189 -20.35 -18.55 -1.66
C ALA A 189 -20.60 -19.33 -2.97
N ASP A 190 -19.76 -19.13 -3.99
CA ASP A 190 -19.97 -19.67 -5.34
C ASP A 190 -18.99 -20.79 -5.72
N THR A 191 -17.83 -20.85 -5.08
CA THR A 191 -16.82 -21.89 -5.32
C THR A 191 -16.51 -22.67 -4.04
N ALA A 192 -17.55 -22.94 -3.25
CA ALA A 192 -17.41 -23.68 -2.00
C ALA A 192 -16.79 -25.07 -2.27
N PRO A 193 -15.82 -25.52 -1.45
CA PRO A 193 -15.22 -26.84 -1.60
C PRO A 193 -16.20 -27.98 -1.27
N TYR A 194 -17.25 -27.71 -0.51
CA TYR A 194 -18.31 -28.65 -0.15
C TYR A 194 -19.69 -28.07 -0.49
N PRO A 195 -20.70 -28.93 -0.78
CA PRO A 195 -22.07 -28.47 -0.96
C PRO A 195 -22.58 -27.63 0.21
N TRP A 196 -23.44 -26.67 -0.09
CA TRP A 196 -24.22 -25.94 0.91
C TRP A 196 -25.42 -26.77 1.38
N ILE A 197 -25.99 -26.40 2.52
CA ILE A 197 -27.20 -27.05 3.04
C ILE A 197 -28.39 -26.69 2.16
N THR A 198 -29.28 -27.67 1.95
CA THR A 198 -30.54 -27.51 1.23
C THR A 198 -31.71 -27.43 2.20
N VAL A 199 -32.61 -26.49 1.99
CA VAL A 199 -33.88 -26.38 2.73
C VAL A 199 -35.02 -26.43 1.73
N ARG A 200 -36.00 -27.30 1.98
CA ARG A 200 -37.24 -27.44 1.20
C ARG A 200 -38.47 -27.05 2.00
N ASP A 201 -39.56 -26.76 1.30
CA ASP A 201 -40.87 -26.63 1.91
C ASP A 201 -41.56 -28.00 2.05
N GLY A 202 -42.73 -28.02 2.71
CA GLY A 202 -43.53 -29.24 2.87
C GLY A 202 -44.02 -29.87 1.56
N ASN A 203 -43.97 -29.18 0.42
CA ASN A 203 -44.32 -29.72 -0.90
C ASN A 203 -43.09 -30.19 -1.68
N HIS A 204 -41.93 -30.33 -1.04
CA HIS A 204 -40.65 -30.69 -1.64
C HIS A 204 -40.07 -29.62 -2.60
N ALA A 205 -40.62 -28.39 -2.58
CA ALA A 205 -40.08 -27.29 -3.37
C ALA A 205 -38.82 -26.72 -2.70
N LEU A 206 -37.80 -26.38 -3.51
CA LEU A 206 -36.57 -25.78 -3.03
C LEU A 206 -36.86 -24.38 -2.45
N LEU A 207 -36.55 -24.19 -1.16
CA LEU A 207 -36.55 -22.86 -0.54
C LEU A 207 -35.18 -22.18 -0.69
N SER A 208 -34.09 -22.93 -0.48
CA SER A 208 -32.71 -22.46 -0.67
C SER A 208 -31.76 -23.65 -0.70
N ASP A 209 -30.79 -23.64 -1.62
CA ASP A 209 -29.65 -24.56 -1.72
C ASP A 209 -28.32 -23.89 -1.31
N ARG A 210 -28.41 -22.69 -0.73
CA ARG A 210 -27.28 -21.85 -0.29
C ARG A 210 -27.32 -21.60 1.22
N VAL A 211 -27.72 -22.61 1.99
CA VAL A 211 -27.86 -22.48 3.45
C VAL A 211 -26.52 -22.73 4.15
N ALA A 212 -26.13 -21.78 4.99
CA ALA A 212 -24.94 -21.85 5.83
C ALA A 212 -25.19 -22.60 7.14
N VAL A 213 -26.37 -22.36 7.74
CA VAL A 213 -26.79 -22.92 9.04
C VAL A 213 -28.29 -23.11 9.07
N VAL A 214 -28.75 -24.20 9.70
CA VAL A 214 -30.15 -24.44 10.08
C VAL A 214 -30.25 -24.52 11.61
N ILE A 215 -31.25 -23.87 12.18
CA ILE A 215 -31.56 -23.86 13.61
C ILE A 215 -32.94 -24.48 13.77
N LEU A 216 -33.07 -25.55 14.54
CA LEU A 216 -34.31 -26.31 14.68
C LEU A 216 -34.84 -26.26 16.11
N ALA A 217 -36.16 -26.18 16.23
CA ALA A 217 -36.91 -26.32 17.46
C ALA A 217 -37.72 -27.62 17.39
N PRO A 218 -37.42 -28.60 18.26
CA PRO A 218 -37.98 -29.96 18.19
C PRO A 218 -39.42 -30.09 18.72
N GLY A 219 -40.01 -28.99 19.21
CA GLY A 219 -41.39 -28.97 19.67
C GLY A 219 -41.70 -29.96 20.80
N MET A 220 -42.97 -30.33 20.90
CA MET A 220 -43.40 -31.32 21.89
C MET A 220 -43.01 -32.72 21.43
N ALA A 221 -42.68 -33.61 22.36
CA ALA A 221 -42.36 -35.01 22.01
C ALA A 221 -43.53 -35.66 21.26
N LEU A 222 -43.26 -36.19 20.07
CA LEU A 222 -44.20 -36.99 19.30
C LEU A 222 -44.15 -38.47 19.73
N ASN A 223 -45.16 -39.25 19.32
CA ASN A 223 -45.19 -40.67 19.61
C ASN A 223 -43.98 -41.37 18.97
N GLY A 224 -43.16 -42.03 19.79
CA GLY A 224 -41.95 -42.74 19.34
C GLY A 224 -40.64 -42.02 19.71
N GLN A 225 -40.70 -40.76 20.16
CA GLN A 225 -39.53 -40.04 20.66
C GLN A 225 -39.28 -40.34 22.14
N ASP A 226 -38.07 -40.82 22.47
CA ASP A 226 -37.62 -41.01 23.86
C ASP A 226 -36.54 -40.00 24.25
N ARG A 227 -36.98 -38.94 24.93
CA ARG A 227 -36.11 -37.85 25.40
C ARG A 227 -35.56 -38.09 26.82
N ALA A 228 -35.82 -39.23 27.44
CA ALA A 228 -35.52 -39.46 28.86
C ALA A 228 -34.05 -39.84 29.15
N GLY A 229 -33.26 -40.14 28.12
CA GLY A 229 -31.83 -40.44 28.26
C GLY A 229 -30.99 -39.24 28.70
N THR A 230 -29.76 -39.49 29.16
CA THR A 230 -28.81 -38.45 29.59
C THR A 230 -28.38 -37.54 28.43
N ALA A 231 -28.26 -38.09 27.22
CA ALA A 231 -27.90 -37.37 25.99
C ALA A 231 -28.52 -38.03 24.75
N PRO A 232 -29.87 -37.97 24.59
CA PRO A 232 -30.55 -38.63 23.48
C PRO A 232 -30.13 -38.00 22.13
N ASN A 233 -30.19 -38.78 21.06
CA ASN A 233 -29.71 -38.39 19.72
C ASN A 233 -30.69 -37.41 19.04
N ALA A 234 -30.28 -36.81 17.92
CA ALA A 234 -31.14 -35.93 17.12
C ALA A 234 -32.49 -36.56 16.77
N ARG A 235 -32.50 -37.83 16.33
CA ARG A 235 -33.71 -38.63 16.02
C ARG A 235 -34.69 -38.82 17.18
N ASP A 236 -34.24 -38.62 18.41
CA ASP A 236 -35.09 -38.72 19.60
C ASP A 236 -35.83 -37.37 19.86
N TYR A 237 -35.55 -36.34 19.05
CA TYR A 237 -36.10 -35.00 19.17
C TYR A 237 -36.71 -34.44 17.88
N LEU A 238 -36.04 -34.64 16.74
CA LEU A 238 -36.42 -34.10 15.43
C LEU A 238 -37.20 -35.15 14.62
N ASP A 239 -37.98 -34.67 13.65
CA ASP A 239 -39.00 -35.44 12.96
C ASP A 239 -38.67 -35.66 11.47
N THR A 240 -39.14 -36.79 10.94
CA THR A 240 -39.21 -37.03 9.50
C THR A 240 -40.55 -36.55 8.94
N HIS A 241 -40.51 -35.66 7.94
CA HIS A 241 -41.74 -35.18 7.32
C HIS A 241 -42.30 -36.22 6.36
N GLY A 242 -43.49 -36.73 6.64
CA GLY A 242 -44.06 -37.89 5.94
C GLY A 242 -44.30 -37.69 4.44
N GLU A 243 -44.61 -36.47 3.98
CA GLU A 243 -44.87 -36.22 2.55
C GLU A 243 -43.59 -36.08 1.72
N THR A 244 -42.56 -35.45 2.28
CA THR A 244 -41.28 -35.21 1.58
C THR A 244 -40.27 -36.34 1.79
N GLY A 245 -40.39 -37.09 2.89
CA GLY A 245 -39.41 -38.09 3.31
C GLY A 245 -38.12 -37.51 3.90
N VAL A 246 -38.01 -36.18 3.99
CA VAL A 246 -36.85 -35.48 4.55
C VAL A 246 -36.86 -35.63 6.06
N ASP A 247 -35.76 -36.13 6.62
CA ASP A 247 -35.57 -36.32 8.06
C ASP A 247 -34.71 -35.20 8.65
N ASN A 248 -35.30 -34.35 9.48
CA ASN A 248 -34.57 -33.25 10.11
C ASN A 248 -33.55 -33.75 11.15
N ALA A 249 -33.62 -35.02 11.57
CA ALA A 249 -32.61 -35.66 12.41
C ALA A 249 -31.46 -36.30 11.62
N ASP A 250 -31.57 -36.39 10.30
CA ASP A 250 -30.54 -37.01 9.48
C ASP A 250 -29.35 -36.05 9.37
N SER A 251 -28.21 -36.54 9.85
CA SER A 251 -26.94 -36.14 9.27
C SER A 251 -26.58 -37.34 8.42
N ASP A 252 -26.71 -37.21 7.11
CA ASP A 252 -26.90 -38.24 6.05
C ASP A 252 -26.18 -39.61 6.18
N GLY A 253 -25.26 -39.82 7.13
CA GLY A 253 -24.54 -41.05 7.40
C GLY A 253 -23.67 -41.49 6.23
N CYS A 254 -23.63 -40.71 5.15
CA CYS A 254 -22.93 -40.97 3.92
C CYS A 254 -21.64 -40.17 3.97
N PHE A 255 -20.53 -40.87 4.15
CA PHE A 255 -19.22 -40.27 3.97
C PHE A 255 -19.13 -39.71 2.53
N ASP A 256 -18.90 -38.40 2.40
CA ASP A 256 -18.74 -37.65 1.13
C ASP A 256 -17.77 -38.31 0.12
N ASP A 257 -16.96 -39.27 0.57
CA ASP A 257 -15.95 -39.98 -0.20
C ASP A 257 -16.44 -41.34 -0.76
N ASN A 258 -17.70 -41.75 -0.54
CA ASN A 258 -18.17 -43.11 -0.87
C ASN A 258 -18.93 -43.18 -2.22
N PRO A 259 -18.37 -43.80 -3.27
CA PRO A 259 -19.06 -43.98 -4.55
C PRO A 259 -20.20 -45.00 -4.39
N GLY A 260 -21.44 -44.54 -4.40
CA GLY A 260 -22.63 -45.38 -4.21
C GLY A 260 -23.74 -44.72 -3.39
N CYS A 261 -23.42 -43.68 -2.63
CA CYS A 261 -24.39 -42.67 -2.19
C CYS A 261 -24.59 -41.71 -3.37
N GLY A 262 -25.82 -41.47 -3.84
CA GLY A 262 -26.09 -40.49 -4.90
C GLY A 262 -25.84 -39.02 -4.49
N GLY A 263 -25.02 -38.78 -3.46
CA GLY A 263 -24.80 -37.50 -2.77
C GLY A 263 -23.96 -36.52 -3.58
N ILE A 264 -24.59 -35.90 -4.57
CA ILE A 264 -24.25 -34.54 -5.03
C ILE A 264 -24.98 -33.47 -4.21
N ASP A 265 -25.93 -33.87 -3.38
CA ASP A 265 -26.79 -32.99 -2.61
C ASP A 265 -26.24 -32.92 -1.17
N GLY A 266 -25.96 -31.70 -0.68
CA GLY A 266 -25.59 -31.51 0.74
C GLY A 266 -26.76 -31.82 1.68
N GLU A 267 -26.52 -31.75 3.00
CA GLU A 267 -27.52 -32.00 4.04
C GLU A 267 -28.85 -31.29 3.74
N GLU A 268 -29.97 -32.00 3.89
CA GLU A 268 -31.30 -31.54 3.49
C GLU A 268 -32.25 -31.44 4.68
N PHE A 269 -32.96 -30.30 4.80
CA PHE A 269 -33.92 -30.02 5.86
C PHE A 269 -35.25 -29.55 5.31
N VAL A 270 -36.32 -29.75 6.08
CA VAL A 270 -37.69 -29.40 5.65
C VAL A 270 -38.37 -28.41 6.60
N LEU A 271 -38.88 -27.33 6.01
CA LEU A 271 -39.77 -26.37 6.65
C LEU A 271 -41.22 -26.66 6.24
N ALA A 272 -41.90 -27.48 7.04
CA ALA A 272 -43.29 -27.85 6.80
C ALA A 272 -44.24 -27.32 7.89
N LYS A 273 -45.54 -27.42 7.61
CA LYS A 273 -46.58 -27.13 8.61
C LYS A 273 -46.70 -28.35 9.53
N GLY A 274 -46.68 -28.12 10.84
CA GLY A 274 -46.83 -29.21 11.81
C GLY A 274 -48.17 -29.94 11.73
N ASP A 275 -48.12 -31.26 11.94
CA ASP A 275 -49.21 -32.21 12.01
C ASP A 275 -49.01 -33.22 13.17
N ALA A 276 -49.61 -34.42 13.09
CA ALA A 276 -49.53 -35.44 14.15
C ALA A 276 -48.18 -36.19 14.19
N THR A 277 -47.39 -36.12 13.11
CA THR A 277 -46.15 -36.85 12.87
C THR A 277 -44.94 -35.95 12.63
N PHE A 278 -45.17 -34.65 12.44
CA PHE A 278 -44.13 -33.65 12.25
C PHE A 278 -44.50 -32.36 13.00
N ASN A 279 -43.64 -31.84 13.86
CA ASN A 279 -43.87 -30.59 14.56
C ASN A 279 -42.63 -29.69 14.67
N ASP A 280 -41.50 -30.11 14.12
CA ASP A 280 -40.29 -29.32 13.99
C ASP A 280 -40.56 -27.95 13.36
N ARG A 281 -39.87 -26.95 13.90
CA ARG A 281 -39.79 -25.60 13.31
C ARG A 281 -38.35 -25.24 13.10
N LEU A 282 -38.02 -24.63 11.98
CA LEU A 282 -36.66 -24.18 11.72
C LEU A 282 -36.59 -22.72 11.29
N ALA A 283 -35.43 -22.14 11.52
CA ALA A 283 -34.96 -20.91 10.90
C ALA A 283 -33.58 -21.18 10.31
N PHE A 284 -33.19 -20.48 9.25
CA PHE A 284 -31.89 -20.69 8.62
C PHE A 284 -31.22 -19.37 8.26
N ILE A 285 -29.91 -19.46 8.06
CA ILE A 285 -29.04 -18.37 7.59
C ILE A 285 -28.46 -18.83 6.26
N THR A 286 -28.63 -18.05 5.19
CA THR A 286 -27.98 -18.33 3.91
C THR A 286 -26.54 -17.83 3.92
N ILE A 287 -25.68 -18.41 3.09
CA ILE A 287 -24.32 -17.89 2.91
C ILE A 287 -24.34 -16.45 2.39
N ASP A 288 -25.29 -16.10 1.52
CA ASP A 288 -25.39 -14.74 0.97
C ASP A 288 -25.74 -13.72 2.06
N GLU A 289 -26.61 -14.08 3.01
CA GLU A 289 -26.93 -13.22 4.16
C GLU A 289 -25.72 -13.06 5.09
N LEU A 290 -25.02 -14.15 5.38
CA LEU A 290 -23.82 -14.15 6.21
C LEU A 290 -22.73 -13.27 5.59
N MET A 291 -22.42 -13.49 4.30
CA MET A 291 -21.41 -12.72 3.56
C MET A 291 -21.75 -11.23 3.52
N THR A 292 -23.03 -10.89 3.33
CA THR A 292 -23.49 -9.49 3.35
C THR A 292 -23.11 -8.81 4.68
N ASN A 293 -23.27 -9.48 5.83
CA ASN A 293 -22.93 -8.90 7.13
C ASN A 293 -21.41 -8.90 7.40
N ILE A 294 -20.68 -9.91 6.92
CA ILE A 294 -19.22 -9.95 7.01
C ILE A 294 -18.60 -8.81 6.21
N GLU A 295 -19.04 -8.58 4.98
CA GLU A 295 -18.60 -7.47 4.12
C GLU A 295 -18.75 -6.13 4.84
N ARG A 296 -19.89 -5.89 5.50
CA ARG A 296 -20.07 -4.68 6.31
C ARG A 296 -19.03 -4.58 7.41
N ARG A 297 -18.70 -5.68 8.11
CA ARG A 297 -17.61 -5.66 9.10
C ARG A 297 -16.27 -5.34 8.45
N VAL A 298 -15.95 -5.96 7.31
CA VAL A 298 -14.69 -5.68 6.59
C VAL A 298 -14.60 -4.19 6.22
N LEU A 299 -15.66 -3.63 5.66
CA LEU A 299 -15.75 -2.20 5.36
C LEU A 299 -15.61 -1.33 6.62
N ASN A 300 -16.12 -1.75 7.78
CA ASN A 300 -15.89 -1.05 9.06
C ASN A 300 -14.41 -1.06 9.49
N GLU A 301 -13.67 -2.14 9.27
CA GLU A 301 -12.25 -2.19 9.64
C GLU A 301 -11.40 -1.31 8.72
N VAL A 302 -11.69 -1.33 7.42
CA VAL A 302 -11.00 -0.48 6.44
C VAL A 302 -11.29 1.01 6.69
N ASP A 303 -12.55 1.35 7.02
CA ASP A 303 -12.96 2.70 7.41
C ASP A 303 -12.11 3.24 8.56
N LYS A 304 -11.96 2.49 9.66
CA LYS A 304 -11.13 2.90 10.80
C LYS A 304 -9.66 3.15 10.44
N VAL A 305 -9.11 2.34 9.53
CA VAL A 305 -7.71 2.47 9.10
C VAL A 305 -7.52 3.72 8.24
N LEU A 306 -8.41 3.94 7.26
CA LEU A 306 -8.36 5.10 6.39
C LEU A 306 -8.65 6.41 7.13
N ASP A 307 -9.61 6.40 8.05
CA ASP A 307 -9.96 7.54 8.88
C ASP A 307 -8.78 7.96 9.78
N ARG A 308 -8.21 7.02 10.54
CA ARG A 308 -6.98 7.28 11.32
C ARG A 308 -5.85 7.84 10.46
N ARG A 309 -5.67 7.31 9.25
CA ARG A 309 -4.66 7.78 8.31
C ARG A 309 -4.90 9.24 7.92
N ARG A 310 -6.15 9.63 7.69
CA ARG A 310 -6.57 11.00 7.40
C ARG A 310 -6.40 11.90 8.61
N GLU A 311 -6.79 11.47 9.81
CA GLU A 311 -6.61 12.26 11.05
C GLU A 311 -5.15 12.64 11.30
N VAL A 312 -4.22 11.70 11.06
CA VAL A 312 -2.79 11.91 11.32
C VAL A 312 -2.11 12.75 10.24
N GLY A 313 -2.54 12.62 8.98
CA GLY A 313 -1.88 13.29 7.84
C GLY A 313 -2.72 14.33 7.12
N GLY A 314 -3.93 14.66 7.54
CA GLY A 314 -4.80 15.64 6.84
C GLY A 314 -5.39 15.18 5.50
N ALA A 315 -4.93 14.06 4.93
CA ALA A 315 -5.38 13.52 3.65
C ALA A 315 -5.37 11.98 3.64
N TYR A 316 -6.21 11.39 2.79
CA TYR A 316 -6.17 9.97 2.46
C TYR A 316 -4.96 9.63 1.58
N SER A 317 -4.54 8.37 1.56
CA SER A 317 -3.50 7.90 0.64
C SER A 317 -4.01 7.84 -0.81
N TRP A 318 -3.13 8.04 -1.79
CA TRP A 318 -3.49 7.83 -3.19
C TRP A 318 -3.87 6.35 -3.41
N PRO A 319 -5.05 6.04 -3.98
CA PRO A 319 -5.40 4.69 -4.34
C PRO A 319 -4.43 4.07 -5.35
N SER A 320 -4.33 2.75 -5.32
CA SER A 320 -3.55 1.95 -6.26
C SER A 320 -4.32 1.78 -7.56
N PRO A 321 -3.70 1.86 -8.75
CA PRO A 321 -4.34 1.40 -9.98
C PRO A 321 -4.92 -0.01 -9.82
N PHE A 322 -6.08 -0.26 -10.43
CA PHE A 322 -6.67 -1.59 -10.42
C PHE A 322 -5.75 -2.57 -11.16
N ALA A 323 -5.31 -3.62 -10.48
CA ALA A 323 -4.51 -4.71 -11.01
C ALA A 323 -5.24 -6.04 -10.79
N TYR A 324 -4.91 -7.05 -11.59
CA TYR A 324 -5.37 -8.41 -11.34
C TYR A 324 -4.85 -8.84 -9.97
N PRO A 325 -5.69 -9.41 -9.08
CA PRO A 325 -5.17 -9.93 -7.83
C PRO A 325 -4.27 -11.12 -8.14
N THR A 326 -3.02 -10.97 -7.74
CA THR A 326 -2.01 -11.97 -7.91
C THR A 326 -2.42 -13.25 -7.18
N ALA A 327 -2.29 -14.41 -7.82
CA ALA A 327 -2.29 -15.66 -7.07
C ALA A 327 -1.21 -15.59 -6.01
N LEU A 328 -1.61 -15.86 -4.77
CA LEU A 328 -0.77 -15.69 -3.61
C LEU A 328 -0.78 -16.93 -2.76
N VAL A 329 0.41 -17.36 -2.35
CA VAL A 329 0.56 -18.37 -1.30
C VAL A 329 1.06 -17.67 -0.05
N SER A 330 0.27 -17.67 1.01
CA SER A 330 0.68 -17.14 2.30
C SER A 330 0.45 -18.14 3.40
N GLY A 331 1.31 -18.10 4.42
CA GLY A 331 1.20 -18.99 5.56
C GLY A 331 1.99 -18.48 6.75
N SER A 332 2.15 -19.38 7.72
CA SER A 332 2.99 -19.17 8.88
C SER A 332 3.91 -20.37 8.99
N VAL A 333 5.18 -20.11 9.23
CA VAL A 333 6.20 -21.15 9.43
C VAL A 333 5.73 -22.10 10.53
N THR A 334 5.73 -23.41 10.27
CA THR A 334 5.29 -24.41 11.26
C THR A 334 6.44 -25.09 11.96
N GLU A 335 7.63 -25.10 11.34
CA GLU A 335 8.85 -25.72 11.83
C GLU A 335 10.06 -24.84 11.51
N ASN A 336 11.07 -24.89 12.38
CA ASN A 336 12.35 -24.24 12.07
C ASN A 336 13.04 -25.02 10.95
N GLY A 337 13.43 -24.32 9.89
CA GLY A 337 14.22 -24.90 8.80
C GLY A 337 15.54 -25.51 9.27
N ALA A 338 16.07 -26.46 8.49
CA ALA A 338 17.38 -27.07 8.76
C ALA A 338 18.51 -26.03 8.68
N THR A 339 18.32 -25.01 7.84
CA THR A 339 19.17 -23.83 7.72
C THR A 339 18.33 -22.55 7.84
N TYR A 340 18.98 -21.40 7.94
CA TYR A 340 18.32 -20.08 7.93
C TYR A 340 17.69 -19.72 6.57
N ARG A 341 17.91 -20.56 5.54
CA ARG A 341 17.38 -20.40 4.17
C ARG A 341 16.22 -21.33 3.90
N ASP A 342 15.86 -22.19 4.85
CA ASP A 342 14.76 -23.12 4.65
C ASP A 342 13.50 -22.58 5.32
N LEU A 343 12.41 -22.61 4.58
CA LEU A 343 11.07 -22.43 5.12
C LEU A 343 10.40 -23.79 5.16
N VAL A 344 9.79 -24.10 6.30
CA VAL A 344 8.97 -25.29 6.48
C VAL A 344 7.57 -24.86 6.94
N ASP A 345 6.59 -25.24 6.12
CA ASP A 345 5.17 -25.10 6.44
C ASP A 345 4.48 -26.42 6.07
N ASP A 346 4.30 -27.27 7.08
CA ASP A 346 3.70 -28.59 6.96
C ASP A 346 2.21 -28.53 6.59
N LYS A 347 1.62 -27.32 6.61
CA LYS A 347 0.24 -27.05 6.19
C LYS A 347 0.16 -26.58 4.75
N ALA A 348 1.27 -26.15 4.16
CA ALA A 348 1.34 -25.76 2.77
C ALA A 348 1.53 -26.99 1.87
N ASP A 349 0.93 -26.92 0.68
CA ASP A 349 1.36 -27.71 -0.46
C ASP A 349 1.83 -26.74 -1.55
N PHE A 350 3.11 -26.36 -1.47
CA PHE A 350 3.71 -25.39 -2.38
C PHE A 350 3.66 -25.86 -3.84
N LEU A 351 3.71 -27.17 -4.09
CA LEU A 351 3.63 -27.72 -5.44
C LEU A 351 2.20 -27.61 -5.99
N THR A 352 1.19 -27.93 -5.18
CA THR A 352 -0.22 -27.77 -5.57
C THR A 352 -0.60 -26.30 -5.72
N ALA A 353 0.08 -25.41 -5.01
CA ALA A 353 -0.11 -23.97 -5.10
C ALA A 353 0.71 -23.29 -6.23
N ASP A 354 1.28 -24.10 -7.13
CA ASP A 354 2.09 -23.66 -8.29
C ASP A 354 3.29 -22.78 -7.93
N VAL A 355 3.88 -23.02 -6.75
CA VAL A 355 5.15 -22.40 -6.36
C VAL A 355 6.30 -23.07 -7.09
N ARG A 356 7.17 -22.26 -7.69
CA ARG A 356 8.26 -22.70 -8.56
C ARG A 356 9.59 -22.05 -8.12
N PRO A 357 10.74 -22.67 -8.42
CA PRO A 357 12.03 -22.02 -8.30
C PRO A 357 12.08 -20.68 -9.06
N GLY A 358 12.78 -19.71 -8.49
CA GLY A 358 12.97 -18.36 -9.02
C GLY A 358 11.86 -17.36 -8.68
N GLN A 359 10.73 -17.82 -8.14
CA GLN A 359 9.73 -16.93 -7.56
C GLN A 359 10.26 -16.27 -6.27
N VAL A 360 9.66 -15.14 -5.94
CA VAL A 360 10.04 -14.33 -4.79
C VAL A 360 9.12 -14.65 -3.62
N ILE A 361 9.76 -14.94 -2.49
CA ILE A 361 9.09 -15.11 -1.20
C ILE A 361 9.46 -13.96 -0.27
N ARG A 362 8.48 -13.51 0.49
CA ARG A 362 8.57 -12.40 1.43
C ARG A 362 8.28 -12.92 2.83
N ASN A 363 9.11 -12.57 3.79
CA ASN A 363 8.79 -12.63 5.20
C ASN A 363 8.03 -11.36 5.56
N ILE A 364 6.71 -11.46 5.66
CA ILE A 364 5.86 -10.29 5.95
C ILE A 364 5.95 -9.85 7.41
N SER A 365 6.59 -10.63 8.28
CA SER A 365 6.84 -10.23 9.67
C SER A 365 7.89 -9.11 9.80
N ASP A 366 8.84 -9.03 8.86
CA ASP A 366 9.95 -8.08 8.96
C ASP A 366 10.32 -7.39 7.63
N GLY A 367 9.63 -7.77 6.55
CA GLY A 367 9.84 -7.23 5.20
C GLY A 367 11.02 -7.84 4.44
N SER A 368 11.65 -8.90 4.96
CA SER A 368 12.72 -9.56 4.23
C SER A 368 12.21 -10.32 3.01
N LYS A 369 13.04 -10.40 1.96
CA LYS A 369 12.72 -11.06 0.69
C LYS A 369 13.79 -12.06 0.31
N GLY A 370 13.43 -13.14 -0.37
CA GLY A 370 14.35 -14.13 -0.89
C GLY A 370 13.87 -14.74 -2.19
N ILE A 371 14.79 -15.36 -2.92
CA ILE A 371 14.49 -16.09 -4.15
C ILE A 371 14.39 -17.58 -3.80
N ILE A 372 13.32 -18.22 -4.24
CA ILE A 372 13.10 -19.66 -4.04
C ILE A 372 14.08 -20.45 -4.93
N GLU A 373 14.91 -21.29 -4.34
CA GLU A 373 15.84 -22.17 -5.07
C GLU A 373 15.22 -23.56 -5.30
N THR A 374 14.64 -24.16 -4.26
CA THR A 374 14.00 -25.47 -4.39
C THR A 374 12.63 -25.47 -3.72
N VAL A 375 11.69 -26.22 -4.31
CA VAL A 375 10.33 -26.38 -3.80
C VAL A 375 10.05 -27.85 -3.52
N ARG A 376 9.48 -28.11 -2.36
CA ARG A 376 8.92 -29.39 -1.94
C ARG A 376 7.49 -29.13 -1.47
N ARG A 377 6.68 -30.18 -1.29
CA ARG A 377 5.29 -30.06 -0.82
C ARG A 377 5.17 -29.14 0.40
N ALA A 378 5.89 -29.44 1.49
CA ALA A 378 5.79 -28.74 2.78
C ALA A 378 6.99 -27.81 3.08
N GLY A 379 7.87 -27.56 2.11
CA GLY A 379 9.04 -26.75 2.38
C GLY A 379 9.70 -26.23 1.13
N LEU A 380 10.48 -25.18 1.29
CA LEU A 380 11.26 -24.57 0.23
C LEU A 380 12.62 -24.13 0.78
N SER A 381 13.62 -24.08 -0.08
CA SER A 381 14.92 -23.48 0.22
C SER A 381 15.11 -22.21 -0.59
N LEU A 382 15.78 -21.23 -0.02
CA LEU A 382 16.19 -20.01 -0.71
C LEU A 382 17.56 -20.18 -1.35
N THR A 383 17.84 -19.36 -2.36
CA THR A 383 19.17 -19.27 -2.99
C THR A 383 20.25 -18.93 -1.97
N THR A 384 21.52 -18.95 -2.39
CA THR A 384 22.66 -18.65 -1.51
C THR A 384 22.59 -17.28 -0.84
N ASP A 385 21.76 -16.40 -1.37
CA ASP A 385 21.55 -15.06 -0.85
C ASP A 385 20.60 -15.02 0.35
N GLY A 386 19.77 -16.06 0.52
CA GLY A 386 18.81 -16.17 1.61
C GLY A 386 17.78 -15.04 1.59
N LEU A 387 17.27 -14.71 2.78
CA LEU A 387 16.46 -13.52 2.99
C LEU A 387 17.36 -12.27 3.07
N ARG A 388 16.93 -11.18 2.45
CA ARG A 388 17.58 -9.86 2.48
C ARG A 388 16.57 -8.80 2.91
N HIS A 389 17.05 -7.60 3.21
CA HIS A 389 16.22 -6.40 3.39
C HIS A 389 15.30 -6.31 4.62
N GLY A 390 15.16 -7.37 5.42
CA GLY A 390 14.47 -7.30 6.70
C GLY A 390 15.41 -7.12 7.88
N LYS A 391 14.85 -7.11 9.08
CA LYS A 391 15.60 -7.02 10.34
C LYS A 391 16.10 -8.39 10.79
N ASP A 392 15.33 -9.43 10.50
CA ASP A 392 15.59 -10.82 10.82
C ASP A 392 15.46 -11.68 9.57
N ASN A 393 16.57 -11.83 8.84
CA ASN A 393 16.66 -12.54 7.56
C ASN A 393 16.60 -14.07 7.72
N ARG A 394 15.56 -14.58 8.38
CA ARG A 394 15.30 -16.00 8.64
C ARG A 394 13.81 -16.23 8.84
N PHE A 395 13.38 -17.47 8.59
CA PHE A 395 12.04 -17.95 8.93
C PHE A 395 12.11 -18.78 10.22
N ARG A 396 11.38 -18.39 11.26
CA ARG A 396 11.38 -19.09 12.56
C ARG A 396 10.02 -19.19 13.23
N ILE A 397 9.91 -20.21 14.07
CA ILE A 397 8.94 -20.26 15.17
C ILE A 397 9.50 -19.41 16.33
N ASN A 398 8.87 -18.28 16.65
CA ASN A 398 9.29 -17.47 17.79
C ASN A 398 8.82 -18.08 19.13
N ARG A 399 7.64 -18.72 19.16
CA ARG A 399 7.15 -19.53 20.29
C ARG A 399 6.38 -20.78 19.85
N VAL A 400 6.91 -21.95 20.18
CA VAL A 400 6.32 -23.27 19.84
C VAL A 400 4.85 -23.41 20.29
N ASN A 401 4.44 -22.73 21.37
CA ASN A 401 3.07 -22.80 21.91
C ASN A 401 2.17 -21.62 21.50
N ASP A 402 2.68 -20.70 20.68
CA ASP A 402 1.94 -19.54 20.21
C ASP A 402 2.14 -19.34 18.69
N PRO A 403 1.32 -19.99 17.85
CA PRO A 403 1.41 -19.89 16.40
C PRO A 403 1.24 -18.46 15.86
N SER A 404 0.71 -17.54 16.66
CA SER A 404 0.60 -16.13 16.28
C SER A 404 1.93 -15.37 16.35
N ASP A 405 2.94 -15.96 17.00
CA ASP A 405 4.29 -15.42 17.08
C ASP A 405 5.18 -15.94 15.94
N ASN A 406 4.74 -16.93 15.14
CA ASN A 406 5.56 -17.49 14.07
C ASN A 406 5.74 -16.51 12.91
N ASP A 407 6.90 -16.57 12.26
CA ASP A 407 7.14 -15.78 11.06
C ASP A 407 6.12 -16.13 9.98
N ARG A 408 5.60 -15.09 9.33
CA ARG A 408 4.57 -15.21 8.31
C ARG A 408 5.20 -14.93 6.96
N TYR A 409 4.74 -15.64 5.95
CA TYR A 409 5.32 -15.51 4.62
C TYR A 409 4.24 -15.30 3.56
N GLU A 410 4.69 -14.73 2.45
CA GLU A 410 3.89 -14.47 1.25
C GLU A 410 4.73 -14.75 0.01
N ILE A 411 4.21 -15.54 -0.93
CA ILE A 411 4.83 -15.89 -2.21
C ILE A 411 3.98 -15.30 -3.32
N LEU A 412 4.63 -14.54 -4.20
CA LEU A 412 3.99 -13.86 -5.33
C LEU A 412 3.99 -14.78 -6.56
N VAL A 413 2.98 -15.63 -6.71
CA VAL A 413 3.01 -16.68 -7.75
C VAL A 413 2.97 -16.08 -9.16
N ASP A 414 2.09 -15.10 -9.42
CA ASP A 414 1.97 -14.52 -10.76
C ASP A 414 2.82 -13.25 -10.98
N ALA A 415 3.11 -12.51 -9.90
CA ALA A 415 3.83 -11.23 -9.93
C ALA A 415 5.33 -11.39 -9.68
N SER A 416 5.85 -12.61 -9.65
CA SER A 416 7.29 -12.88 -9.67
C SER A 416 7.59 -14.06 -10.57
N GLY A 417 8.82 -14.16 -11.04
CA GLY A 417 9.21 -15.22 -11.96
C GLY A 417 10.67 -15.13 -12.36
N VAL A 418 11.03 -15.86 -13.42
CA VAL A 418 12.39 -15.93 -13.95
C VAL A 418 12.38 -15.42 -15.39
N ALA A 419 13.28 -14.51 -15.71
CA ALA A 419 13.52 -14.09 -17.08
C ALA A 419 13.99 -15.31 -17.91
N THR A 420 13.20 -15.75 -18.88
CA THR A 420 13.55 -16.87 -19.76
C THR A 420 14.45 -16.44 -20.91
N ASP A 421 14.38 -15.16 -21.25
CA ASP A 421 15.17 -14.52 -22.30
C ASP A 421 15.31 -13.03 -21.95
N ALA A 422 16.48 -12.46 -22.21
CA ALA A 422 16.72 -11.08 -21.85
C ALA A 422 17.86 -10.43 -22.64
N GLY A 423 17.79 -9.11 -22.79
CA GLY A 423 18.77 -8.31 -23.52
C GLY A 423 18.48 -6.83 -23.40
N GLY A 424 19.39 -6.09 -22.75
CA GLY A 424 19.20 -4.68 -22.40
C GLY A 424 17.91 -4.49 -21.59
N ASN A 425 17.13 -3.46 -21.94
CA ASN A 425 15.87 -3.04 -21.31
C ASN A 425 14.68 -4.01 -21.43
N ARG A 426 14.91 -5.29 -21.72
CA ARG A 426 13.85 -6.26 -22.00
C ARG A 426 13.80 -7.33 -20.93
N LEU A 427 12.66 -7.43 -20.24
CA LEU A 427 12.29 -8.59 -19.46
C LEU A 427 11.37 -9.47 -20.31
N ARG A 428 11.73 -10.74 -20.52
CA ARG A 428 10.83 -11.72 -21.13
C ARG A 428 10.76 -12.98 -20.28
N ASP A 429 9.55 -13.42 -19.99
CA ASP A 429 9.26 -14.64 -19.23
C ASP A 429 8.17 -15.42 -19.98
N THR A 430 8.59 -16.46 -20.68
CA THR A 430 7.71 -17.36 -21.44
C THR A 430 7.11 -18.49 -20.61
N ASP A 431 7.60 -18.68 -19.38
CA ASP A 431 7.22 -19.80 -18.51
C ASP A 431 6.10 -19.40 -17.53
N ARG A 432 5.78 -18.11 -17.48
CA ARG A 432 4.65 -17.55 -16.72
C ARG A 432 3.31 -18.15 -17.15
N ALA A 433 2.44 -18.41 -16.17
CA ALA A 433 1.09 -18.95 -16.41
C ALA A 433 0.07 -17.88 -16.82
N VAL A 434 0.29 -16.61 -16.45
CA VAL A 434 -0.63 -15.50 -16.67
C VAL A 434 0.08 -14.35 -17.38
N ASP A 435 -0.47 -13.87 -18.51
CA ASP A 435 0.00 -12.72 -19.29
C ASP A 435 0.22 -11.46 -18.41
N PHE A 436 1.32 -10.72 -18.64
CA PHE A 436 1.58 -9.43 -17.98
C PHE A 436 0.41 -8.43 -18.12
N GLY A 437 -0.18 -8.32 -19.32
CA GLY A 437 -1.37 -7.48 -19.56
C GLY A 437 -2.60 -8.00 -18.82
N ALA A 438 -2.78 -9.31 -18.73
CA ALA A 438 -3.86 -9.92 -17.94
C ALA A 438 -3.67 -9.71 -16.44
N LEU A 439 -2.41 -9.57 -15.96
CA LEU A 439 -2.12 -9.15 -14.59
C LEU A 439 -2.46 -7.69 -14.31
N GLY A 440 -2.86 -6.93 -15.34
CA GLY A 440 -3.14 -5.50 -15.21
C GLY A 440 -1.89 -4.63 -15.17
N ILE A 441 -0.73 -5.17 -15.55
CA ILE A 441 0.51 -4.39 -15.65
C ILE A 441 0.40 -3.41 -16.82
N ARG A 442 0.86 -2.18 -16.61
CA ARG A 442 0.74 -1.04 -17.53
C ARG A 442 2.08 -0.31 -17.67
N ILE A 443 2.17 0.49 -18.73
CA ILE A 443 3.26 1.46 -18.88
C ILE A 443 3.26 2.39 -17.66
N GLY A 444 4.41 2.49 -17.00
CA GLY A 444 4.60 3.23 -15.76
C GLY A 444 4.75 2.35 -14.52
N ASP A 445 4.48 1.05 -14.61
CA ASP A 445 4.65 0.15 -13.48
C ASP A 445 6.12 -0.15 -13.19
N LEU A 446 6.45 -0.40 -11.91
CA LEU A 446 7.78 -0.79 -11.48
C LEU A 446 7.99 -2.30 -11.65
N VAL A 447 9.20 -2.68 -12.05
CA VAL A 447 9.71 -4.06 -12.02
C VAL A 447 11.05 -4.05 -11.30
N GLU A 448 11.22 -4.96 -10.35
CA GLU A 448 12.46 -5.19 -9.61
C GLU A 448 13.15 -6.44 -10.18
N ASN A 449 14.41 -6.31 -10.59
CA ASN A 449 15.30 -7.45 -10.77
C ASN A 449 15.86 -7.79 -9.39
N VAL A 450 15.34 -8.87 -8.81
CA VAL A 450 15.67 -9.27 -7.45
C VAL A 450 17.07 -9.90 -7.41
N SER A 451 17.59 -10.42 -8.53
CA SER A 451 18.93 -10.98 -8.61
C SER A 451 20.03 -9.94 -8.35
N ASP A 452 19.90 -8.74 -8.93
CA ASP A 452 20.94 -7.71 -8.90
C ASP A 452 20.53 -6.43 -8.16
N GLU A 453 19.35 -6.45 -7.53
CA GLU A 453 18.73 -5.34 -6.80
C GLU A 453 18.48 -4.09 -7.66
N THR A 454 18.44 -4.24 -8.99
CA THR A 454 18.07 -3.17 -9.91
C THR A 454 16.58 -3.12 -10.15
N TYR A 455 16.12 -1.98 -10.66
CA TYR A 455 14.69 -1.75 -10.86
C TYR A 455 14.48 -0.77 -12.01
N GLY A 456 13.33 -0.91 -12.64
CA GLY A 456 13.00 -0.15 -13.84
C GLY A 456 11.50 -0.02 -14.00
N VAL A 457 11.12 0.93 -14.84
CA VAL A 457 9.73 1.27 -15.12
C VAL A 457 9.33 0.71 -16.47
N VAL A 458 8.17 0.07 -16.55
CA VAL A 458 7.55 -0.40 -17.78
C VAL A 458 7.34 0.78 -18.73
N THR A 459 7.96 0.71 -19.90
CA THR A 459 7.84 1.65 -21.02
C THR A 459 7.04 1.07 -22.19
N GLY A 460 6.82 -0.25 -22.21
CA GLY A 460 6.01 -0.93 -23.23
C GLY A 460 5.76 -2.39 -22.88
N ILE A 461 4.68 -2.94 -23.44
CA ILE A 461 4.27 -4.34 -23.31
C ILE A 461 4.03 -4.88 -24.73
N PRO A 462 5.09 -5.27 -25.45
CA PRO A 462 4.97 -5.62 -26.87
C PRO A 462 4.21 -6.93 -27.12
N ASP A 463 4.22 -7.85 -26.17
CA ASP A 463 3.53 -9.15 -26.23
C ASP A 463 3.21 -9.67 -24.81
N PRO A 464 2.38 -10.73 -24.67
CA PRO A 464 1.92 -11.23 -23.38
C PRO A 464 2.99 -11.66 -22.38
N ALA A 465 4.22 -11.90 -22.84
CA ALA A 465 5.32 -12.45 -22.07
C ALA A 465 6.51 -11.49 -21.95
N THR A 466 6.39 -10.25 -22.44
CA THR A 466 7.52 -9.32 -22.54
C THR A 466 7.17 -7.93 -22.00
N LEU A 467 8.08 -7.37 -21.21
CA LEU A 467 8.09 -5.98 -20.76
C LEU A 467 9.32 -5.24 -21.29
N MET A 468 9.12 -4.00 -21.73
CA MET A 468 10.18 -3.04 -22.01
C MET A 468 10.34 -2.13 -20.81
N LEU A 469 11.56 -1.92 -20.34
CA LEU A 469 11.85 -1.27 -19.07
C LEU A 469 12.80 -0.08 -19.26
N ARG A 470 12.80 0.86 -18.32
CA ARG A 470 13.78 1.93 -18.22
C ARG A 470 14.29 2.00 -16.78
N ARG A 471 15.59 1.88 -16.58
CA ARG A 471 16.21 1.98 -15.24
C ARG A 471 15.97 3.37 -14.65
N LEU A 472 15.69 3.42 -13.34
CA LEU A 472 15.49 4.68 -12.62
C LEU A 472 16.79 5.32 -12.10
N ALA A 473 17.87 4.53 -11.93
CA ALA A 473 19.08 4.94 -11.21
C ALA A 473 20.42 4.98 -12.00
N SER A 474 20.47 4.61 -13.30
CA SER A 474 21.69 4.79 -14.11
C SER A 474 21.40 4.98 -15.61
N ASP A 475 22.45 5.33 -16.36
CA ASP A 475 22.58 5.36 -17.81
C ASP A 475 21.93 4.14 -18.51
N ASP A 476 20.80 4.47 -19.14
CA ASP A 476 20.13 3.92 -20.31
C ASP A 476 19.70 2.44 -20.37
N SER A 477 20.15 1.55 -19.48
CA SER A 477 19.51 0.23 -19.40
C SER A 477 19.42 -0.46 -18.04
N MET A 478 18.25 -1.08 -17.80
CA MET A 478 18.04 -2.13 -16.81
C MET A 478 18.24 -3.44 -17.56
N GLY A 479 19.29 -4.18 -17.23
CA GLY A 479 19.52 -5.52 -17.80
C GLY A 479 18.75 -6.57 -17.02
N PHE A 480 18.14 -7.51 -17.76
CA PHE A 480 17.89 -8.84 -17.25
C PHE A 480 18.84 -9.77 -18.00
N ASP A 481 19.38 -10.77 -17.31
CA ASP A 481 20.01 -11.93 -17.93
C ASP A 481 19.03 -13.12 -17.86
N PRO A 482 19.07 -14.06 -18.82
CA PRO A 482 18.31 -15.31 -18.68
C PRO A 482 18.66 -16.02 -17.38
N GLY A 483 17.64 -16.31 -16.56
CA GLY A 483 17.81 -16.85 -15.20
C GLY A 483 17.62 -15.82 -14.09
N ASP A 484 17.53 -14.53 -14.40
CA ASP A 484 17.27 -13.51 -13.40
C ASP A 484 15.86 -13.61 -12.82
N SER A 485 15.77 -13.53 -11.49
CA SER A 485 14.49 -13.51 -10.79
C SER A 485 13.98 -12.09 -10.69
N TYR A 486 12.70 -11.89 -11.01
CA TYR A 486 12.07 -10.58 -10.96
C TYR A 486 10.82 -10.58 -10.11
N GLU A 487 10.46 -9.39 -9.64
CA GLU A 487 9.22 -9.11 -8.95
C GLU A 487 8.56 -7.89 -9.61
N VAL A 488 7.24 -7.92 -9.75
CA VAL A 488 6.43 -6.75 -10.07
C VAL A 488 5.74 -6.35 -8.77
N PRO A 489 6.20 -5.30 -8.07
CA PRO A 489 5.58 -4.87 -6.83
C PRO A 489 4.10 -4.55 -7.05
N ARG A 490 3.27 -4.85 -6.05
CA ARG A 490 1.79 -4.78 -6.15
C ARG A 490 1.23 -3.37 -6.38
N PHE A 491 2.09 -2.37 -6.43
CA PHE A 491 1.67 -0.99 -6.35
C PHE A 491 2.57 -0.01 -7.07
N ASN A 492 1.91 0.86 -7.83
CA ASN A 492 2.43 2.15 -8.21
C ASN A 492 1.32 3.16 -7.98
N GLY A 493 1.24 3.72 -6.77
CA GLY A 493 0.37 4.84 -6.49
C GLY A 493 0.62 5.94 -7.50
N VAL A 494 -0.38 6.20 -8.34
CA VAL A 494 -0.27 7.22 -9.38
C VAL A 494 -0.86 8.51 -8.81
N PRO A 495 -0.08 9.59 -8.72
CA PRO A 495 -0.59 10.88 -8.26
C PRO A 495 -1.80 11.29 -9.07
N ASN A 496 -2.79 11.88 -8.40
CA ASN A 496 -4.07 12.29 -8.97
C ASN A 496 -5.03 11.13 -9.32
N THR A 497 -4.71 9.88 -8.98
CA THR A 497 -5.66 8.78 -9.03
C THR A 497 -6.69 8.95 -7.93
N ARG A 498 -7.97 8.99 -8.30
CA ARG A 498 -9.06 9.18 -7.33
C ARG A 498 -9.58 7.88 -6.78
N GLU A 499 -9.35 6.76 -7.47
CA GLU A 499 -10.07 5.54 -7.23
C GLU A 499 -9.26 4.32 -7.68
N GLY A 500 -9.39 3.21 -6.98
CA GLY A 500 -8.51 2.06 -7.17
C GLY A 500 -8.52 1.05 -6.03
N ALA A 501 -7.60 0.08 -6.08
CA ALA A 501 -7.39 -0.84 -4.97
C ALA A 501 -6.81 -0.10 -3.75
N LEU A 502 -6.91 -0.70 -2.56
CA LEU A 502 -6.29 -0.15 -1.37
C LEU A 502 -4.77 -0.02 -1.53
N PRO A 503 -4.15 1.10 -1.11
CA PRO A 503 -2.71 1.29 -1.17
C PRO A 503 -2.03 0.55 -0.03
N LEU A 504 -1.83 -0.77 -0.16
CA LEU A 504 -1.23 -1.63 0.88
C LEU A 504 0.22 -1.98 0.55
N HIS A 505 1.15 -1.67 1.45
CA HIS A 505 2.59 -1.93 1.26
C HIS A 505 3.23 -2.73 2.38
N GLY A 506 3.76 -3.91 2.04
CA GLY A 506 4.71 -4.58 2.90
C GLY A 506 5.95 -3.72 3.17
N ALA A 507 6.50 -3.85 4.38
CA ALA A 507 7.84 -3.34 4.65
C ALA A 507 8.83 -3.95 3.64
N GLY A 508 9.75 -3.14 3.12
CA GLY A 508 10.72 -3.51 2.10
C GLY A 508 10.20 -3.44 0.67
N GLU A 509 8.89 -3.34 0.44
CA GLU A 509 8.33 -3.20 -0.92
C GLU A 509 8.66 -1.83 -1.51
N ARG A 510 9.25 -1.81 -2.71
CA ARG A 510 9.48 -0.57 -3.45
C ARG A 510 8.18 -0.09 -4.09
N PHE A 511 8.00 1.22 -4.08
CA PHE A 511 6.93 1.94 -4.76
C PHE A 511 7.50 3.15 -5.49
N ARG A 512 6.79 3.60 -6.51
CA ARG A 512 7.11 4.81 -7.26
C ARG A 512 6.58 6.04 -6.53
N THR A 513 7.40 7.07 -6.37
CA THR A 513 7.01 8.31 -5.69
C THR A 513 7.82 9.50 -6.17
N GLY A 514 7.22 10.68 -6.16
CA GLY A 514 7.97 11.94 -6.18
C GLY A 514 8.46 12.25 -4.78
N PHE A 515 9.54 13.01 -4.64
CA PHE A 515 9.98 13.51 -3.34
C PHE A 515 10.95 14.69 -3.48
N GLY A 516 10.98 15.57 -2.49
CA GLY A 516 11.96 16.64 -2.35
C GLY A 516 13.07 16.23 -1.38
N VAL A 517 14.32 16.39 -1.78
CA VAL A 517 15.49 16.15 -0.94
C VAL A 517 16.14 17.48 -0.58
N ALA A 518 16.25 17.73 0.71
CA ALA A 518 16.99 18.83 1.30
C ALA A 518 18.13 18.26 2.15
N TRP A 519 19.28 18.93 2.16
CA TRP A 519 20.41 18.52 2.99
C TRP A 519 21.26 19.70 3.43
N ASN A 520 21.98 19.50 4.53
CA ASN A 520 23.09 20.33 5.00
C ASN A 520 24.19 19.39 5.51
N ILE A 521 25.32 19.38 4.81
CA ILE A 521 26.44 18.48 5.02
C ILE A 521 27.67 19.33 5.34
N SER A 522 28.21 19.12 6.52
CA SER A 522 29.42 19.80 7.00
C SER A 522 30.67 19.38 6.21
N GLY A 523 31.64 20.30 6.11
CA GLY A 523 32.88 20.05 5.36
C GLY A 523 33.71 18.88 5.92
N GLY A 524 34.22 18.02 5.04
CA GLY A 524 35.08 16.87 5.39
C GLY A 524 34.37 15.51 5.44
N VAL A 525 33.05 15.46 5.19
CA VAL A 525 32.27 14.21 5.07
C VAL A 525 32.07 13.79 3.60
N VAL A 526 32.37 14.69 2.65
CA VAL A 526 32.24 14.45 1.22
C VAL A 526 33.57 13.97 0.65
N GLU A 527 33.59 12.75 0.12
CA GLU A 527 34.67 12.28 -0.74
C GLU A 527 34.35 12.69 -2.18
N ILE A 528 35.24 13.48 -2.78
CA ILE A 528 35.07 13.96 -4.15
C ILE A 528 36.20 13.37 -4.96
N THR A 529 35.85 12.73 -6.08
CA THR A 529 36.83 12.30 -7.08
C THR A 529 36.78 13.30 -8.24
N PRO A 530 37.59 14.37 -8.23
CA PRO A 530 37.54 15.36 -9.29
C PRO A 530 38.20 14.81 -10.57
N SER A 531 37.51 14.94 -11.70
CA SER A 531 38.17 14.95 -13.02
C SER A 531 38.59 16.36 -13.45
N VAL A 532 38.33 17.34 -12.58
CA VAL A 532 38.42 18.79 -12.80
C VAL A 532 39.65 19.37 -12.08
N ASN A 533 40.40 20.24 -12.76
CA ASN A 533 41.47 21.04 -12.12
C ASN A 533 41.22 22.57 -12.21
N ASN A 534 40.04 22.99 -12.67
CA ASN A 534 39.54 24.37 -12.51
C ASN A 534 39.06 24.60 -11.06
N ASP A 535 39.90 25.21 -10.23
CA ASP A 535 39.63 25.46 -8.80
C ASP A 535 38.34 26.27 -8.52
N PRO A 536 38.08 27.43 -9.17
CA PRO A 536 36.82 28.15 -9.04
C PRO A 536 35.58 27.28 -9.29
N TYR A 537 35.60 26.48 -10.36
CA TYR A 537 34.50 25.59 -10.71
C TYR A 537 34.34 24.46 -9.69
N ARG A 538 35.45 23.84 -9.25
CA ARG A 538 35.45 22.81 -8.21
C ARG A 538 34.87 23.35 -6.90
N LEU A 539 35.31 24.52 -6.46
CA LEU A 539 34.84 25.14 -5.21
C LEU A 539 33.35 25.54 -5.26
N ALA A 540 32.88 26.05 -6.40
CA ALA A 540 31.47 26.36 -6.60
C ALA A 540 30.61 25.09 -6.49
N LEU A 541 31.05 24.00 -7.11
CA LEU A 541 30.35 22.72 -7.04
C LEU A 541 30.43 22.08 -5.64
N GLU A 542 31.58 22.16 -4.97
CA GLU A 542 31.70 21.75 -3.57
C GLU A 542 30.72 22.49 -2.65
N ARG A 543 30.54 23.80 -2.84
CA ARG A 543 29.56 24.59 -2.08
C ARG A 543 28.12 24.19 -2.41
N ALA A 544 27.82 23.97 -3.69
CA ALA A 544 26.52 23.46 -4.13
C ALA A 544 26.16 22.18 -3.38
N LEU A 545 27.11 21.24 -3.35
CA LEU A 545 26.89 19.91 -2.79
C LEU A 545 26.83 19.90 -1.26
N ARG A 546 27.25 20.97 -0.58
CA ARG A 546 27.14 21.06 0.89
C ARG A 546 25.71 21.31 1.36
N CYS A 547 24.85 21.98 0.60
CA CYS A 547 23.47 22.16 1.02
C CYS A 547 22.45 22.50 -0.07
N ALA A 548 21.21 22.08 0.19
CA ALA A 548 20.02 22.43 -0.57
C ALA A 548 18.78 22.45 0.35
N GLY A 549 17.94 23.50 0.28
CA GLY A 549 16.54 23.44 0.75
C GLY A 549 16.27 23.41 2.26
N MET A 550 17.22 23.76 3.11
CA MET A 550 17.12 23.59 4.58
C MET A 550 16.60 24.79 5.38
N GLY A 551 16.19 25.89 4.74
CA GLY A 551 15.86 27.17 5.41
C GLY A 551 14.68 27.15 6.42
N ASP A 552 13.99 26.03 6.56
CA ASP A 552 12.79 25.84 7.38
C ASP A 552 13.02 24.97 8.63
N LEU A 553 14.21 24.41 8.82
CA LEU A 553 14.56 23.75 10.08
C LEU A 553 15.17 24.78 11.04
N THR A 554 14.61 24.92 12.24
CA THR A 554 15.25 25.62 13.37
C THR A 554 16.52 24.86 13.74
N MET A 555 17.66 25.28 13.17
CA MET A 555 18.96 24.67 13.42
C MET A 555 19.57 25.20 14.72
N PRO A 556 20.38 24.40 15.43
CA PRO A 556 21.20 24.90 16.52
C PRO A 556 22.16 26.01 16.02
N PRO A 557 22.41 27.08 16.80
CA PRO A 557 23.28 28.20 16.43
C PRO A 557 24.71 27.79 16.02
N GLU A 558 25.15 26.62 16.44
CA GLU A 558 26.49 26.07 16.16
C GLU A 558 26.69 25.65 14.69
N LEU A 559 25.60 25.46 13.91
CA LEU A 559 25.63 25.13 12.48
C LEU A 559 25.34 26.33 11.55
N GLU A 560 25.06 27.52 12.10
CA GLU A 560 24.75 28.72 11.31
C GLU A 560 25.98 29.34 10.60
N ASN A 561 27.21 28.94 10.99
CA ASN A 561 28.42 29.68 10.63
C ASN A 561 29.23 29.16 9.42
N GLU A 562 28.75 28.18 8.65
CA GLU A 562 29.38 27.81 7.36
C GLU A 562 28.38 27.92 6.19
N ASN A 563 28.22 29.14 5.66
CA ASN A 563 27.88 29.46 4.25
C ASN A 563 26.69 28.80 3.53
N CYS A 564 25.77 28.10 4.20
CA CYS A 564 24.52 27.68 3.57
C CYS A 564 23.58 28.88 3.44
N ARG A 565 23.75 29.66 2.36
CA ARG A 565 22.77 30.69 1.98
C ARG A 565 21.40 30.01 1.80
N SER A 566 20.41 30.53 2.52
CA SER A 566 19.06 29.97 2.74
C SER A 566 18.18 29.82 1.49
N ASN A 567 18.69 30.08 0.28
CA ASN A 567 17.85 30.32 -0.91
C ASN A 567 17.89 29.20 -1.96
N HIS A 568 18.64 28.13 -1.75
CA HIS A 568 18.56 26.97 -2.66
C HIS A 568 17.29 26.15 -2.33
N PRO A 569 16.38 25.91 -3.28
CA PRO A 569 15.22 25.06 -3.05
C PRO A 569 15.66 23.58 -2.86
N PRO A 570 14.85 22.75 -2.19
CA PRO A 570 15.05 21.30 -2.18
C PRO A 570 15.13 20.74 -3.60
N VAL A 571 15.96 19.71 -3.80
CA VAL A 571 16.02 19.00 -5.07
C VAL A 571 14.77 18.14 -5.21
N THR A 572 13.92 18.45 -6.19
CA THR A 572 12.67 17.71 -6.41
C THR A 572 12.91 16.58 -7.40
N ILE A 573 12.78 15.34 -6.93
CA ILE A 573 12.68 14.15 -7.76
C ILE A 573 11.24 14.05 -8.27
N PRO A 574 11.01 14.13 -9.60
CA PRO A 574 9.67 13.97 -10.14
C PRO A 574 9.21 12.52 -9.93
N TRP A 575 7.90 12.32 -9.74
CA TRP A 575 7.32 10.99 -9.55
C TRP A 575 7.76 9.99 -10.63
N ARG A 576 7.96 10.48 -11.86
CA ARG A 576 8.37 9.61 -12.95
C ARG A 576 9.77 9.00 -12.81
N ASP A 577 10.62 9.57 -11.96
CA ASP A 577 12.02 9.24 -11.82
C ASP A 577 12.43 8.93 -10.36
N GLY A 578 11.46 8.74 -9.46
CA GLY A 578 11.69 8.45 -8.04
C GLY A 578 11.02 7.16 -7.55
N SER A 579 11.69 6.47 -6.64
CA SER A 579 11.19 5.27 -5.98
C SER A 579 11.66 5.22 -4.52
N CYS A 580 10.81 4.70 -3.63
CA CYS A 580 11.16 4.46 -2.24
C CYS A 580 10.70 3.07 -1.79
N SER A 581 11.24 2.55 -0.69
CA SER A 581 10.70 1.42 0.06
C SER A 581 10.68 1.73 1.55
N TRP A 582 9.57 1.42 2.23
CA TRP A 582 9.45 1.61 3.67
C TRP A 582 10.14 0.46 4.42
N ARG A 583 11.11 0.74 5.29
CA ARG A 583 11.67 -0.29 6.21
C ARG A 583 10.83 -0.45 7.47
N SER A 584 10.13 0.60 7.85
CA SER A 584 9.16 0.64 8.94
C SER A 584 8.26 1.85 8.77
N MET A 585 7.27 2.01 9.66
CA MET A 585 6.54 3.27 9.80
C MET A 585 7.42 4.47 10.14
N GLU A 586 8.72 4.34 10.41
CA GLU A 586 9.57 5.50 10.69
C GLU A 586 10.84 5.51 9.85
N SER A 587 10.98 4.63 8.87
CA SER A 587 12.20 4.51 8.08
C SER A 587 11.88 4.17 6.64
N VAL A 588 12.54 4.84 5.72
CA VAL A 588 12.40 4.66 4.27
C VAL A 588 13.79 4.51 3.67
N ARG A 589 13.88 3.89 2.49
CA ARG A 589 15.01 3.96 1.55
C ARG A 589 14.48 4.58 0.26
N CYS A 590 15.13 5.61 -0.29
CA CYS A 590 14.62 6.33 -1.47
C CYS A 590 15.71 6.60 -2.48
N GLU A 591 15.47 6.29 -3.75
CA GLU A 591 16.37 6.52 -4.87
C GLU A 591 15.64 7.30 -5.97
N GLY A 592 16.34 8.14 -6.72
CA GLY A 592 15.73 8.81 -7.86
C GLY A 592 16.56 9.92 -8.48
N ARG A 593 16.23 10.27 -9.73
CA ARG A 593 16.97 11.22 -10.57
C ARG A 593 16.23 12.55 -10.68
N ALA A 594 16.95 13.65 -10.60
CA ALA A 594 16.43 14.97 -10.92
C ALA A 594 17.45 15.81 -11.68
N ASP A 595 16.96 16.54 -12.68
CA ASP A 595 17.74 17.60 -13.30
C ASP A 595 17.85 18.77 -12.32
N TRP A 596 19.03 18.94 -11.73
CA TRP A 596 19.26 20.05 -10.81
C TRP A 596 19.61 21.34 -11.56
N GLY A 597 18.84 22.40 -11.34
CA GLY A 597 18.93 23.70 -12.02
C GLY A 597 20.18 24.56 -11.75
N TRP A 598 21.30 23.94 -11.37
CA TRP A 598 22.63 24.56 -11.27
C TRP A 598 23.28 24.71 -12.66
N TYR A 599 22.51 25.22 -13.61
CA TYR A 599 22.97 25.43 -14.98
C TYR A 599 23.31 26.90 -15.19
N PRO A 600 24.50 27.28 -15.70
CA PRO A 600 24.84 28.68 -15.94
C PRO A 600 24.16 29.17 -17.23
N ALA A 601 22.84 29.23 -17.19
CA ALA A 601 21.96 29.79 -18.21
C ALA A 601 20.85 30.60 -17.55
N GLY A 602 20.33 31.55 -18.31
CA GLY A 602 19.35 32.50 -17.80
C GLY A 602 18.82 33.38 -18.91
N THR A 603 18.17 34.45 -18.49
CA THR A 603 17.66 35.50 -19.38
C THR A 603 18.29 36.80 -18.92
N VAL A 604 18.85 37.55 -19.86
CA VAL A 604 19.41 38.87 -19.56
C VAL A 604 18.29 39.73 -18.96
N THR A 605 18.43 40.14 -17.70
CA THR A 605 17.42 40.98 -17.03
C THR A 605 17.71 42.46 -17.23
N GLU A 606 18.98 42.81 -17.39
CA GLU A 606 19.43 44.18 -17.62
C GLU A 606 20.69 44.19 -18.49
N THR A 607 20.85 45.26 -19.27
CA THR A 607 22.06 45.54 -20.07
C THR A 607 22.70 46.81 -19.52
N HIS A 608 23.90 46.71 -18.96
CA HIS A 608 24.59 47.83 -18.32
C HIS A 608 25.39 48.65 -19.34
N GLY A 609 25.05 49.93 -19.54
CA GLY A 609 25.90 50.97 -20.14
C GLY A 609 26.51 50.68 -21.53
N SER A 610 25.90 51.22 -22.59
CA SER A 610 26.42 51.43 -23.97
C SER A 610 27.23 50.33 -24.69
N GLY A 611 27.26 49.07 -24.23
CA GLY A 611 27.93 47.98 -24.93
C GLY A 611 27.01 46.76 -25.14
N PRO A 612 26.83 46.25 -26.38
CA PRO A 612 26.03 45.05 -26.67
C PRO A 612 26.62 43.73 -26.12
N ILE A 613 27.72 43.78 -25.35
CA ILE A 613 28.54 42.65 -24.91
C ILE A 613 28.57 42.45 -23.39
N ARG A 614 27.82 43.26 -22.63
CA ARG A 614 27.71 43.18 -21.17
C ARG A 614 26.29 42.81 -20.74
N ILE A 615 26.17 41.85 -19.83
CA ILE A 615 24.87 41.41 -19.29
C ILE A 615 24.83 41.47 -17.77
N GLU A 616 23.62 41.70 -17.26
CA GLU A 616 23.25 41.45 -15.87
C GLU A 616 22.08 40.47 -15.83
N ASP A 617 22.16 39.49 -14.93
CA ASP A 617 21.04 38.63 -14.54
C ASP A 617 20.78 38.80 -13.04
N GLY A 618 19.72 39.56 -12.74
CA GLY A 618 19.28 39.89 -11.40
C GLY A 618 18.78 38.69 -10.58
N ASN A 619 18.76 37.50 -11.13
CA ASN A 619 18.37 36.29 -10.40
C ASN A 619 19.52 35.29 -10.28
N ARG A 620 20.73 35.63 -10.74
CA ARG A 620 21.85 34.70 -10.82
C ARG A 620 23.15 35.30 -10.30
N ASP A 621 23.84 34.53 -9.46
CA ASP A 621 25.24 34.77 -9.13
C ASP A 621 26.12 33.85 -10.02
N PHE A 622 26.87 34.43 -10.94
CA PHE A 622 27.73 33.74 -11.89
C PHE A 622 28.92 33.08 -11.19
N ARG A 623 29.51 33.73 -10.19
CA ARG A 623 30.67 33.19 -9.44
C ARG A 623 30.26 32.00 -8.58
N GLU A 624 29.10 32.09 -7.93
CA GLU A 624 28.53 30.94 -7.22
C GLU A 624 28.24 29.77 -8.17
N ARG A 625 28.04 30.00 -9.47
CA ARG A 625 27.86 28.94 -10.47
C ARG A 625 29.16 28.39 -11.06
N GLY A 626 30.32 28.85 -10.59
CA GLY A 626 31.62 28.40 -11.06
C GLY A 626 32.03 28.97 -12.41
N VAL A 627 31.34 30.01 -12.89
CA VAL A 627 31.75 30.77 -14.08
C VAL A 627 33.04 31.52 -13.74
N ASP A 628 33.96 31.57 -14.70
CA ASP A 628 35.23 32.27 -14.59
C ASP A 628 35.57 33.00 -15.91
N THR A 629 36.52 33.93 -15.84
CA THR A 629 37.10 34.57 -17.02
C THR A 629 37.77 33.54 -17.94
N GLY A 630 37.56 33.65 -19.24
CA GLY A 630 37.96 32.65 -20.24
C GLY A 630 36.88 31.61 -20.53
N ASP A 631 35.76 31.59 -19.80
CA ASP A 631 34.62 30.75 -20.18
C ASP A 631 33.88 31.30 -21.39
N ILE A 632 33.07 30.47 -22.05
CA ILE A 632 32.36 30.86 -23.28
C ILE A 632 30.89 31.10 -22.98
N ILE A 633 30.35 32.25 -23.35
CA ILE A 633 28.89 32.48 -23.35
C ILE A 633 28.34 32.28 -24.77
N LEU A 634 27.11 31.78 -24.84
CA LEU A 634 26.29 31.62 -26.03
C LEU A 634 24.99 32.39 -25.81
N ASN A 635 24.69 33.35 -26.68
CA ASN A 635 23.35 33.91 -26.83
C ASN A 635 22.49 32.90 -27.59
N THR A 636 21.57 32.25 -26.88
CA THR A 636 20.66 31.25 -27.47
C THR A 636 19.55 31.87 -28.30
N SER A 637 19.31 33.17 -28.17
CA SER A 637 18.28 33.89 -28.93
C SER A 637 18.73 34.21 -30.36
N ASP A 638 20.02 34.43 -30.60
CA ASP A 638 20.52 34.80 -31.93
C ASP A 638 21.69 33.93 -32.44
N GLY A 639 22.20 33.01 -31.61
CA GLY A 639 23.28 32.08 -31.91
C GLY A 639 24.69 32.64 -31.73
N SER A 640 24.85 33.89 -31.29
CA SER A 640 26.18 34.49 -31.09
C SER A 640 26.90 33.90 -29.88
N ARG A 641 28.24 33.89 -29.91
CA ARG A 641 29.07 33.41 -28.80
C ARG A 641 30.23 34.34 -28.52
N GLY A 642 30.72 34.34 -27.28
CA GLY A 642 31.81 35.21 -26.82
C GLY A 642 32.61 34.58 -25.69
N VAL A 643 33.83 35.07 -25.46
CA VAL A 643 34.67 34.68 -24.31
C VAL A 643 34.55 35.72 -23.20
N ILE A 644 34.29 35.27 -21.97
CA ILE A 644 34.10 36.13 -20.80
C ILE A 644 35.44 36.73 -20.38
N THR A 645 35.52 38.05 -20.30
CA THR A 645 36.74 38.79 -19.93
C THR A 645 36.66 39.44 -18.57
N SER A 646 35.45 39.78 -18.13
CA SER A 646 35.20 40.35 -16.80
C SER A 646 33.98 39.69 -16.16
N LEU A 647 34.06 39.48 -14.84
CA LEU A 647 33.06 38.75 -14.07
C LEU A 647 32.83 39.40 -12.71
N GLY A 648 31.60 39.88 -12.48
CA GLY A 648 31.04 40.19 -11.17
C GLY A 648 30.09 39.09 -10.70
N ASP A 649 29.48 39.29 -9.52
CA ASP A 649 28.53 38.31 -8.98
C ASP A 649 27.32 38.17 -9.91
N ARG A 650 26.69 39.28 -10.32
CA ARG A 650 25.47 39.26 -11.17
C ARG A 650 25.68 39.82 -12.57
N GLN A 651 26.92 40.15 -12.90
CA GLN A 651 27.29 40.81 -14.15
C GLN A 651 28.45 40.08 -14.81
N LEU A 652 28.45 40.00 -16.14
CA LEU A 652 29.61 39.57 -16.90
C LEU A 652 29.75 40.40 -18.18
N GLU A 653 30.96 40.39 -18.71
CA GLU A 653 31.33 41.07 -19.95
C GLU A 653 32.12 40.09 -20.81
N VAL A 654 31.87 40.14 -22.12
CA VAL A 654 32.64 39.36 -23.10
C VAL A 654 33.48 40.24 -23.98
N ALA A 655 34.62 39.70 -24.45
CA ALA A 655 35.51 40.41 -25.34
C ALA A 655 34.81 40.86 -26.63
N ARG A 656 34.02 39.94 -27.22
CA ARG A 656 33.25 40.15 -28.44
C ARG A 656 32.20 39.04 -28.59
N LEU A 657 31.12 39.34 -29.29
CA LEU A 657 30.16 38.34 -29.78
C LEU A 657 30.34 38.11 -31.29
N CYS A 658 30.34 36.85 -31.71
CA CYS A 658 30.45 36.47 -33.12
C CYS A 658 29.55 35.27 -33.48
N GLY A 659 29.28 35.13 -34.78
CA GLY A 659 28.57 33.98 -35.36
C GLY A 659 27.04 33.99 -35.21
N GLY A 660 26.45 34.96 -34.52
CA GLY A 660 25.01 35.13 -34.40
C GLY A 660 24.42 36.16 -35.35
N ALA A 661 23.09 36.19 -35.41
CA ALA A 661 22.35 37.07 -36.30
C ALA A 661 22.50 38.56 -35.94
N ARG A 662 22.68 38.88 -34.65
CA ARG A 662 22.80 40.27 -34.16
C ARG A 662 24.12 40.54 -33.46
N ASN A 663 24.72 39.51 -32.84
CA ASN A 663 25.96 39.63 -32.04
C ASN A 663 25.83 40.69 -30.94
N ASP A 664 24.64 40.78 -30.35
CA ASP A 664 24.32 41.64 -29.21
C ASP A 664 23.54 40.84 -28.15
N PHE A 665 23.63 41.27 -26.89
CA PHE A 665 22.72 40.84 -25.83
C PHE A 665 21.64 41.92 -25.59
N ARG A 666 20.38 41.50 -25.51
CA ARG A 666 19.23 42.35 -25.16
C ARG A 666 18.52 41.82 -23.93
N ILE A 667 17.80 42.71 -23.24
CA ILE A 667 16.89 42.30 -22.16
C ILE A 667 15.90 41.28 -22.72
N GLY A 668 15.78 40.14 -22.03
CA GLY A 668 14.96 39.00 -22.42
C GLY A 668 15.66 37.99 -23.33
N ASP A 669 16.86 38.27 -23.84
CA ASP A 669 17.64 37.26 -24.56
C ASP A 669 18.02 36.13 -23.61
N GLY A 670 17.88 34.89 -24.08
CA GLY A 670 18.33 33.71 -23.38
C GLY A 670 19.82 33.49 -23.60
N TYR A 671 20.57 33.22 -22.54
CA TYR A 671 22.00 32.90 -22.63
C TYR A 671 22.33 31.55 -21.99
N ARG A 672 23.47 31.00 -22.39
CA ARG A 672 24.06 29.76 -21.86
C ARG A 672 25.56 29.94 -21.76
N ILE A 673 26.18 29.52 -20.66
CA ILE A 673 27.63 29.58 -20.48
C ILE A 673 28.19 28.15 -20.51
N ARG A 674 29.25 27.95 -21.28
CA ARG A 674 30.10 26.77 -21.30
C ARG A 674 31.24 27.05 -20.34
N VAL A 675 31.38 26.23 -19.30
CA VAL A 675 32.41 26.41 -18.28
C VAL A 675 33.52 25.38 -18.48
N ALA A 676 34.78 25.82 -18.47
CA ALA A 676 35.90 24.91 -18.62
C ALA A 676 36.07 24.03 -17.38
N THR A 677 36.20 22.72 -17.56
CA THR A 677 36.48 21.80 -16.44
C THR A 677 37.98 21.58 -16.25
N ARG A 678 38.79 21.92 -17.26
CA ARG A 678 40.24 21.72 -17.23
C ARG A 678 41.00 22.99 -17.60
N ILE A 679 41.99 23.35 -16.80
CA ILE A 679 42.98 24.39 -17.08
C ILE A 679 44.32 23.69 -17.31
N LEU A 680 44.89 23.83 -18.51
CA LEU A 680 46.22 23.30 -18.79
C LEU A 680 47.28 24.15 -18.08
N PRO A 681 48.47 23.57 -17.76
CA PRO A 681 49.57 24.34 -17.19
C PRO A 681 49.87 25.60 -18.02
N GLU A 682 50.17 26.71 -17.34
CA GLU A 682 50.60 27.94 -18.01
C GLU A 682 51.86 27.66 -18.83
N GLY A 683 51.82 28.06 -20.10
CA GLY A 683 52.95 27.96 -21.02
C GLY A 683 53.51 29.33 -21.36
N THR A 684 54.67 29.34 -22.01
CA THR A 684 55.35 30.56 -22.46
C THR A 684 55.57 30.43 -23.96
N ALA A 685 55.04 31.37 -24.74
CA ALA A 685 55.15 31.34 -26.19
C ALA A 685 56.62 31.48 -26.61
N ASP A 686 57.14 30.52 -27.37
CA ASP A 686 58.51 30.57 -27.91
C ASP A 686 58.57 31.21 -29.30
N CYS A 687 57.41 31.38 -29.95
CA CYS A 687 57.20 32.03 -31.23
C CYS A 687 58.26 31.72 -32.29
N ALA A 688 58.75 30.48 -32.32
CA ALA A 688 59.75 30.05 -33.29
C ALA A 688 59.11 29.92 -34.69
N ASP A 689 59.86 30.28 -35.73
CA ASP A 689 59.41 30.13 -37.11
C ASP A 689 59.38 28.65 -37.52
N ILE A 690 58.19 28.10 -37.74
CA ILE A 690 58.00 26.73 -38.25
C ILE A 690 57.86 26.77 -39.77
N SER A 691 58.74 26.06 -40.49
CA SER A 691 58.69 25.99 -41.96
C SER A 691 57.57 25.05 -42.45
N HIS A 692 56.63 25.57 -43.24
CA HIS A 692 55.54 24.81 -43.83
C HIS A 692 55.27 25.26 -45.27
N GLY A 693 55.35 24.34 -46.24
CA GLY A 693 54.99 24.61 -47.64
C GLY A 693 55.81 25.72 -48.32
N GLY A 694 57.02 26.03 -47.86
CA GLY A 694 57.87 27.10 -48.40
C GLY A 694 57.71 28.47 -47.73
N HIS A 695 56.91 28.56 -46.66
CA HIS A 695 56.71 29.77 -45.85
C HIS A 695 56.99 29.47 -44.36
N ALA A 696 57.37 30.49 -43.59
CA ALA A 696 57.53 30.40 -42.13
C ALA A 696 56.21 30.77 -41.44
N ILE A 697 55.78 29.97 -40.47
CA ILE A 697 54.67 30.27 -39.57
C ILE A 697 55.25 30.72 -38.24
N SER A 698 54.85 31.92 -37.79
CA SER A 698 55.28 32.53 -36.52
C SER A 698 54.05 32.87 -35.66
N CYS A 699 54.25 33.32 -34.43
CA CYS A 699 53.15 33.84 -33.63
C CYS A 699 52.55 35.11 -34.26
N ASP A 700 51.23 35.23 -34.20
CA ASP A 700 50.48 36.44 -34.57
C ASP A 700 49.17 36.54 -33.76
N SER A 701 48.23 37.39 -34.20
CA SER A 701 46.92 37.55 -33.54
C SER A 701 45.98 36.35 -33.67
N THR A 702 46.34 35.37 -34.49
CA THR A 702 45.54 34.17 -34.78
C THR A 702 46.35 32.88 -34.66
N THR A 703 47.64 32.95 -34.39
CA THR A 703 48.55 31.80 -34.36
C THR A 703 49.44 31.87 -33.12
N LEU A 704 49.45 30.79 -32.35
CA LEU A 704 50.44 30.57 -31.30
C LEU A 704 51.38 29.45 -31.74
N VAL A 705 52.68 29.69 -31.58
CA VAL A 705 53.74 28.69 -31.73
C VAL A 705 54.50 28.55 -30.40
N ASP A 706 54.61 27.31 -29.93
CA ASP A 706 55.39 26.92 -28.75
C ASP A 706 56.01 25.53 -29.00
N THR A 707 57.24 25.47 -29.51
CA THR A 707 57.93 24.23 -29.91
C THR A 707 58.33 23.33 -28.75
N ASP A 708 58.31 23.86 -27.52
CA ASP A 708 58.52 23.08 -26.29
C ASP A 708 57.22 22.39 -25.82
N THR A 709 56.08 22.74 -26.40
CA THR A 709 54.76 22.22 -26.03
C THR A 709 54.16 21.34 -27.13
N ASN A 710 53.58 20.22 -26.73
CA ASN A 710 52.71 19.42 -27.57
C ASN A 710 51.25 19.66 -27.14
N PHE A 711 50.57 20.57 -27.83
CA PHE A 711 49.23 21.01 -27.42
C PHE A 711 48.21 19.87 -27.44
N ARG A 712 48.30 18.99 -28.44
CA ARG A 712 47.37 17.85 -28.58
C ARG A 712 47.59 16.81 -27.47
N ALA A 713 48.84 16.45 -27.19
CA ALA A 713 49.16 15.51 -26.12
C ALA A 713 48.82 16.07 -24.73
N ASN A 714 48.93 17.40 -24.56
CA ASN A 714 48.54 18.08 -23.32
C ASN A 714 47.01 18.25 -23.18
N GLY A 715 46.23 17.93 -24.22
CA GLY A 715 44.78 17.84 -24.17
C GLY A 715 44.02 19.02 -24.78
N ALA A 716 44.71 19.97 -25.43
CA ALA A 716 44.05 21.07 -26.15
C ALA A 716 43.27 20.54 -27.37
N ARG A 717 42.11 21.13 -27.65
CA ARG A 717 41.19 20.73 -28.72
C ARG A 717 40.60 21.97 -29.43
N PRO A 718 40.17 21.84 -30.70
CA PRO A 718 39.30 22.85 -31.31
C PRO A 718 38.06 23.12 -30.46
N GLY A 719 37.72 24.39 -30.26
CA GLY A 719 36.62 24.85 -29.42
C GLY A 719 37.00 25.21 -27.98
N ASP A 720 38.25 24.94 -27.58
CA ASP A 720 38.85 25.40 -26.33
C ASP A 720 39.15 26.90 -26.37
N THR A 721 39.40 27.53 -25.22
CA THR A 721 39.81 28.94 -25.16
C THR A 721 41.26 29.06 -24.75
N ILE A 722 41.94 30.07 -25.30
CA ILE A 722 43.29 30.43 -24.91
C ILE A 722 43.33 31.91 -24.54
N GLY A 723 44.01 32.22 -23.44
CA GLY A 723 44.19 33.58 -22.94
C GLY A 723 45.66 33.94 -22.87
N ASN A 724 46.03 35.08 -23.43
CA ASN A 724 47.33 35.71 -23.23
C ASN A 724 47.29 36.48 -21.90
N ARG A 725 48.11 36.06 -20.92
CA ARG A 725 48.11 36.60 -19.56
C ARG A 725 48.78 37.96 -19.47
N ASP A 726 49.64 38.31 -20.42
CA ASP A 726 50.40 39.55 -20.38
C ASP A 726 49.65 40.68 -21.10
N THR A 727 48.82 40.36 -22.10
CA THR A 727 47.97 41.34 -22.81
C THR A 727 46.51 41.34 -22.34
N GLY A 728 46.06 40.28 -21.66
CA GLY A 728 44.66 40.08 -21.28
C GLY A 728 43.75 39.63 -22.44
N TRP A 729 44.34 39.35 -23.61
CA TRP A 729 43.63 38.89 -24.80
C TRP A 729 43.11 37.45 -24.63
N TRP A 730 41.96 37.15 -25.25
CA TRP A 730 41.38 35.81 -25.30
C TRP A 730 40.97 35.44 -26.72
N GLY A 731 41.02 34.15 -27.03
CA GLY A 731 40.55 33.60 -28.30
C GLY A 731 40.02 32.18 -28.18
N ILE A 732 39.36 31.70 -29.24
CA ILE A 732 38.83 30.32 -29.32
C ILE A 732 39.70 29.50 -30.27
N ILE A 733 40.29 28.40 -29.81
CA ILE A 733 41.13 27.52 -30.62
C ILE A 733 40.29 26.93 -31.76
N ARG A 734 40.73 27.13 -33.00
CA ARG A 734 40.16 26.57 -34.22
C ARG A 734 40.81 25.27 -34.63
N GLU A 735 42.13 25.20 -34.50
CA GLU A 735 42.91 24.05 -34.93
C GLU A 735 44.04 23.79 -33.92
N VAL A 736 44.27 22.50 -33.63
CA VAL A 736 45.36 22.02 -32.78
C VAL A 736 46.29 21.17 -33.61
N GLY A 737 47.42 21.78 -33.95
CA GLY A 737 48.40 21.26 -34.90
C GLY A 737 47.93 21.26 -36.35
N LEU A 738 48.89 21.29 -37.28
CA LEU A 738 48.64 21.26 -38.72
C LEU A 738 48.91 19.86 -39.29
N ALA A 739 47.90 19.27 -39.94
CA ALA A 739 48.06 17.99 -40.62
C ALA A 739 49.10 18.10 -41.76
N GLY A 740 50.15 17.29 -41.70
CA GLY A 740 51.21 17.25 -42.73
C GLY A 740 52.34 18.28 -42.56
N ALA A 741 52.41 19.02 -41.45
CA ALA A 741 53.58 19.84 -41.14
C ALA A 741 54.80 18.95 -40.79
N PRO A 742 56.00 19.23 -41.33
CA PRO A 742 57.23 18.57 -40.84
C PRO A 742 57.47 18.96 -39.37
N ALA A 743 58.26 18.15 -38.64
CA ALA A 743 58.60 18.22 -37.20
C ALA A 743 58.08 19.46 -36.41
N HIS A 744 57.45 19.21 -35.25
CA HIS A 744 56.80 20.22 -34.38
C HIS A 744 55.41 20.72 -34.85
N GLY A 745 54.75 20.02 -35.77
CA GLY A 745 53.36 20.32 -36.15
C GLY A 745 52.34 20.27 -35.01
N GLU A 746 52.67 19.66 -33.88
CA GLU A 746 51.85 19.55 -32.67
C GLU A 746 52.02 20.74 -31.71
N SER A 747 52.94 21.65 -32.04
CA SER A 747 53.36 22.85 -31.29
C SER A 747 52.71 24.14 -31.79
N LEU A 748 51.63 24.01 -32.56
CA LEU A 748 50.95 25.13 -33.19
C LEU A 748 49.45 25.12 -32.86
N LEU A 749 48.90 26.30 -32.54
CA LEU A 749 47.47 26.54 -32.43
C LEU A 749 47.04 27.63 -33.40
N ARG A 750 45.92 27.42 -34.09
CA ARG A 750 45.18 28.51 -34.73
C ARG A 750 44.02 28.91 -33.86
N VAL A 751 43.79 30.21 -33.73
CA VAL A 751 42.84 30.81 -32.80
C VAL A 751 41.95 31.77 -33.56
N GLU A 752 40.64 31.69 -33.32
CA GLU A 752 39.68 32.73 -33.66
C GLU A 752 39.89 33.90 -32.71
N ASP A 753 40.27 35.04 -33.27
CA ASP A 753 40.47 36.28 -32.55
C ASP A 753 39.14 36.78 -31.95
N MET A 754 39.11 36.91 -30.63
CA MET A 754 37.96 37.42 -29.89
C MET A 754 38.24 38.78 -29.24
N GLY A 755 39.44 39.36 -29.40
CA GLY A 755 39.83 40.65 -28.80
C GLY A 755 39.42 41.88 -29.64
N GLU A 756 39.44 43.06 -29.00
CA GLU A 756 39.21 44.35 -29.69
C GLU A 756 40.50 44.98 -30.24
N ASP A 757 41.67 44.59 -29.72
CA ASP A 757 42.99 45.05 -30.15
C ASP A 757 43.81 43.86 -30.66
N SER A 758 44.63 44.08 -31.70
CA SER A 758 45.48 43.07 -32.38
C SER A 758 46.65 42.53 -31.53
N ALA A 759 46.46 42.46 -30.20
CA ALA A 759 47.41 41.96 -29.22
C ALA A 759 47.42 40.43 -29.25
N GLY A 760 48.04 39.87 -30.29
CA GLY A 760 48.27 38.44 -30.44
C GLY A 760 49.27 37.87 -29.44
N PHE A 761 49.92 36.78 -29.84
CA PHE A 761 51.02 36.21 -29.07
C PHE A 761 52.36 36.80 -29.54
N ALA A 762 53.19 37.21 -28.58
CA ALA A 762 54.58 37.58 -28.80
C ALA A 762 55.52 36.61 -28.08
N PHE A 763 56.79 36.60 -28.48
CA PHE A 763 57.83 35.82 -27.82
C PHE A 763 57.89 36.15 -26.32
N GLY A 764 57.82 35.12 -25.48
CA GLY A 764 57.87 35.25 -24.03
C GLY A 764 56.52 35.55 -23.37
N ASP A 765 55.44 35.74 -24.14
CA ASP A 765 54.11 35.91 -23.59
C ASP A 765 53.65 34.64 -22.89
N ARG A 766 53.08 34.80 -21.70
CA ARG A 766 52.49 33.71 -20.93
C ARG A 766 51.07 33.46 -21.40
N TYR A 767 50.71 32.20 -21.57
CA TYR A 767 49.38 31.82 -22.04
C TYR A 767 48.77 30.72 -21.17
N VAL A 768 47.44 30.73 -21.09
CA VAL A 768 46.65 29.68 -20.43
C VAL A 768 45.65 29.10 -21.42
N ILE A 769 45.52 27.78 -21.44
CA ILE A 769 44.48 27.10 -22.22
C ILE A 769 43.45 26.54 -21.24
N ARG A 770 42.18 26.86 -21.49
CA ARG A 770 41.05 26.23 -20.83
C ARG A 770 40.41 25.26 -21.81
N SER A 771 40.21 24.03 -21.35
CA SER A 771 39.76 22.91 -22.15
C SER A 771 38.63 22.17 -21.46
N GLU A 772 38.06 21.20 -22.18
CA GLU A 772 37.04 20.30 -21.68
C GLU A 772 35.82 21.10 -21.16
N PHE A 773 35.23 21.91 -22.02
CA PHE A 773 34.05 22.70 -21.68
C PHE A 773 32.84 21.81 -21.38
N ALA A 774 32.14 22.10 -20.28
CA ALA A 774 30.85 21.50 -19.95
C ALA A 774 29.71 22.34 -20.54
N ASP A 775 28.95 21.75 -21.46
CA ASP A 775 28.01 22.49 -22.32
C ASP A 775 26.57 22.41 -21.82
N LYS A 776 26.18 21.24 -21.33
CA LYS A 776 24.87 21.02 -20.71
C LYS A 776 25.06 20.11 -19.53
N ARG A 777 24.83 20.65 -18.33
CA ARG A 777 24.99 19.90 -17.09
C ARG A 777 23.70 19.20 -16.71
N ARG A 778 23.78 17.94 -16.34
CA ARG A 778 22.74 17.20 -15.61
C ARG A 778 23.36 16.66 -14.35
N HIS A 779 22.63 16.70 -13.25
CA HIS A 779 23.07 16.00 -12.05
C HIS A 779 22.29 14.69 -11.95
N ALA A 780 22.98 13.60 -11.64
CA ALA A 780 22.34 12.38 -11.21
C ALA A 780 22.49 12.30 -9.69
N PHE A 781 21.37 12.01 -9.03
CA PHE A 781 21.32 11.85 -7.60
C PHE A 781 21.03 10.38 -7.32
N HIS A 782 21.84 9.75 -6.48
CA HIS A 782 21.58 8.42 -5.99
C HIS A 782 21.65 8.48 -4.46
N LEU A 783 20.53 8.15 -3.84
CA LEU A 783 20.37 8.26 -2.40
C LEU A 783 20.09 6.87 -1.86
N ASP A 784 20.93 6.43 -0.95
CA ASP A 784 20.61 5.36 -0.02
C ASP A 784 20.55 6.02 1.35
N PHE A 785 19.35 6.12 1.91
CA PHE A 785 19.12 6.90 3.10
C PHE A 785 18.15 6.19 4.01
N ILE A 786 18.49 6.15 5.29
CA ILE A 786 17.69 5.68 6.41
C ILE A 786 17.63 6.83 7.42
N GLY A 787 16.43 7.25 7.77
CA GLY A 787 16.17 8.31 8.75
C GLY A 787 14.91 8.03 9.56
N ASN A 788 14.48 9.02 10.37
CA ASN A 788 13.25 8.96 11.16
C ASN A 788 12.09 9.58 10.37
N GLY A 789 10.96 8.90 10.32
CA GLY A 789 9.78 9.28 9.57
C GLY A 789 8.79 10.11 10.39
N GLY A 790 7.98 10.89 9.68
CA GLY A 790 6.86 11.63 10.22
C GLY A 790 6.01 12.20 9.10
N PHE A 791 4.97 12.94 9.47
CA PHE A 791 4.01 13.51 8.53
C PHE A 791 4.28 15.01 8.32
N ASP A 792 4.03 15.46 7.11
CA ASP A 792 3.88 16.87 6.78
C ASP A 792 2.39 17.22 6.93
N GLY A 793 2.07 18.09 7.90
CA GLY A 793 0.69 18.37 8.28
C GLY A 793 -0.12 19.13 7.22
N ASP A 794 0.55 19.77 6.26
CA ASP A 794 -0.09 20.59 5.23
C ASP A 794 -0.36 19.77 3.96
N THR A 795 0.53 18.83 3.62
CA THR A 795 0.44 18.06 2.37
C THR A 795 -0.11 16.66 2.55
N GLY A 796 -0.05 16.13 3.78
CA GLY A 796 -0.34 14.73 4.11
C GLY A 796 0.60 13.69 3.55
N LEU A 797 1.70 14.16 2.95
CA LEU A 797 2.80 13.34 2.51
C LEU A 797 3.77 13.10 3.66
N ARG A 798 4.60 12.07 3.54
CA ARG A 798 5.62 11.80 4.54
C ARG A 798 6.87 12.60 4.31
N ARG A 799 7.54 12.85 5.44
CA ARG A 799 8.90 13.34 5.51
C ARG A 799 9.75 12.38 6.33
N VAL A 800 11.00 12.24 5.94
CA VAL A 800 12.01 11.47 6.67
C VAL A 800 13.21 12.37 6.89
N TRP A 801 13.74 12.40 8.11
CA TRP A 801 14.89 13.24 8.44
C TRP A 801 15.88 12.55 9.38
N THR A 802 17.13 13.02 9.35
CA THR A 802 18.11 12.67 10.38
C THR A 802 18.02 13.65 11.55
N ARG A 803 18.25 13.15 12.78
CA ARG A 803 18.45 14.04 13.92
C ARG A 803 19.75 14.81 13.68
N THR A 804 19.68 16.12 13.84
CA THR A 804 20.77 17.06 13.49
C THR A 804 22.00 16.93 14.38
N ASP A 805 21.95 16.10 15.44
CA ASP A 805 23.00 15.85 16.43
C ASP A 805 23.55 14.41 16.41
N THR A 806 23.04 13.55 15.52
CA THR A 806 23.43 12.14 15.45
C THR A 806 24.26 11.89 14.18
N PRO A 807 25.40 11.16 14.27
CA PRO A 807 26.13 10.74 13.08
C PRO A 807 25.19 10.01 12.10
N LEU A 808 25.33 10.28 10.81
CA LEU A 808 24.62 9.50 9.79
C LEU A 808 24.99 8.02 9.95
N ALA A 809 24.03 7.12 9.75
CA ALA A 809 24.33 5.69 9.75
C ALA A 809 25.32 5.39 8.62
N ALA A 810 26.26 4.47 8.83
CA ALA A 810 27.23 4.05 7.80
C ALA A 810 26.57 3.46 6.54
N GLN A 811 25.30 3.07 6.64
CA GLN A 811 24.47 2.59 5.54
C GLN A 811 23.95 3.73 4.64
N ASN A 812 23.96 4.98 5.12
CA ASN A 812 23.53 6.12 4.33
C ASN A 812 24.65 6.49 3.34
N ARG A 813 24.34 6.45 2.05
CA ARG A 813 25.22 6.83 0.97
C ARG A 813 24.50 7.80 0.05
N ILE A 814 25.03 9.00 -0.10
CA ILE A 814 24.57 9.92 -1.13
C ILE A 814 25.65 9.99 -2.18
N ARG A 815 25.31 9.68 -3.43
CA ARG A 815 26.18 9.91 -4.58
C ARG A 815 25.52 10.97 -5.46
N ILE A 816 26.29 12.01 -5.76
CA ILE A 816 25.87 13.10 -6.62
C ILE A 816 26.89 13.17 -7.76
N GLN A 817 26.42 12.91 -8.97
CA GLN A 817 27.23 12.97 -10.18
C GLN A 817 26.84 14.20 -10.98
N ASP A 818 27.83 14.98 -11.41
CA ASP A 818 27.68 16.03 -12.40
C ASP A 818 28.07 15.48 -13.78
N TRP A 819 27.13 15.50 -14.72
CA TRP A 819 27.23 14.94 -16.04
C TRP A 819 27.20 16.04 -17.10
N ASP A 820 28.15 15.99 -18.03
CA ASP A 820 28.13 16.79 -19.25
C ASP A 820 27.37 16.04 -20.34
N ASP A 821 26.10 16.39 -20.52
CA ASP A 821 25.12 15.71 -21.38
C ASP A 821 25.44 15.84 -22.88
N VAL A 822 26.24 16.84 -23.28
CA VAL A 822 26.64 16.98 -24.69
C VAL A 822 27.83 16.07 -25.01
N ASN A 823 28.78 15.96 -24.08
CA ASN A 823 30.03 15.22 -24.28
C ASN A 823 30.03 13.83 -23.62
N ASP A 824 28.91 13.43 -23.03
CA ASP A 824 28.67 12.12 -22.43
C ASP A 824 29.74 11.71 -21.40
N ARG A 825 30.03 12.60 -20.44
CA ARG A 825 31.09 12.37 -19.44
C ARG A 825 30.72 12.87 -18.05
N ILE A 826 31.25 12.21 -17.03
CA ILE A 826 31.18 12.67 -15.64
C ILE A 826 32.23 13.77 -15.44
N VAL A 827 31.76 14.96 -15.06
CA VAL A 827 32.63 16.09 -14.70
C VAL A 827 33.08 15.95 -13.26
N MET A 828 32.17 15.63 -12.34
CA MET A 828 32.51 15.39 -10.93
C MET A 828 31.63 14.31 -10.32
N ASP A 829 32.24 13.43 -9.53
CA ASP A 829 31.53 12.42 -8.75
C ASP A 829 31.80 12.68 -7.26
N ALA A 830 30.75 13.03 -6.54
CA ALA A 830 30.80 13.26 -5.11
C ALA A 830 30.05 12.15 -4.40
N VAL A 831 30.75 11.44 -3.52
CA VAL A 831 30.17 10.44 -2.63
C VAL A 831 30.27 10.97 -1.21
N ILE A 832 29.13 11.13 -0.56
CA ILE A 832 29.06 11.34 0.88
C ILE A 832 29.10 9.95 1.52
N ALA A 833 30.28 9.55 1.98
CA ALA A 833 30.53 8.28 2.64
C ALA A 833 30.81 8.51 4.13
N VAL A 834 29.96 7.97 5.00
CA VAL A 834 30.06 8.16 6.45
C VAL A 834 31.07 7.16 7.01
N GLY A 835 32.36 7.41 6.78
CA GLY A 835 33.42 6.40 7.00
C GLY A 835 34.62 6.80 7.85
N SER A 836 34.84 8.08 8.16
CA SER A 836 36.04 8.47 8.93
C SER A 836 35.82 8.30 10.44
N PRO A 837 36.56 7.42 11.14
CA PRO A 837 36.48 7.27 12.60
C PRO A 837 36.97 8.58 13.24
N GLY A 838 36.05 9.40 13.75
CA GLY A 838 36.35 10.69 14.37
C GLY A 838 35.58 11.90 13.80
N ALA A 839 34.73 11.73 12.79
CA ALA A 839 33.84 12.80 12.34
C ALA A 839 32.72 13.04 13.38
N THR A 840 32.92 13.95 14.33
CA THR A 840 31.86 14.56 15.18
C THR A 840 30.95 15.51 14.38
N LYS A 841 31.02 15.46 13.04
CA LYS A 841 30.43 16.42 12.14
C LYS A 841 29.05 15.94 11.70
N THR A 842 28.05 16.79 11.92
CA THR A 842 26.64 16.48 11.71
C THR A 842 26.23 16.72 10.26
N ALA A 843 25.28 15.93 9.77
CA ALA A 843 24.63 16.12 8.48
C ALA A 843 23.12 15.94 8.65
N GLY A 844 22.38 16.99 8.30
CA GLY A 844 20.93 16.98 8.30
C GLY A 844 20.44 16.68 6.89
N ILE A 845 19.73 15.58 6.69
CA ILE A 845 19.06 15.25 5.43
C ILE A 845 17.57 15.18 5.72
N ARG A 846 16.75 15.81 4.88
CA ARG A 846 15.30 15.79 4.94
C ARG A 846 14.77 15.40 3.56
N ILE A 847 14.11 14.25 3.48
CA ILE A 847 13.31 13.84 2.33
C ILE A 847 11.85 14.17 2.65
N SER A 848 11.11 14.76 1.72
CA SER A 848 9.73 15.21 1.92
C SER A 848 8.90 14.89 0.68
N GLY A 849 7.57 14.92 0.82
CA GLY A 849 6.67 14.63 -0.31
C GLY A 849 6.59 13.15 -0.69
N ILE A 850 7.10 12.25 0.17
CA ILE A 850 7.06 10.81 -0.10
C ILE A 850 5.63 10.32 0.10
N GLN A 851 5.12 9.58 -0.87
CA GLN A 851 3.83 8.92 -0.75
C GLN A 851 3.84 7.89 0.39
N LEU A 852 2.78 7.88 1.20
CA LEU A 852 2.58 6.86 2.21
C LEU A 852 1.43 5.94 1.82
N ASP A 853 1.69 4.66 1.98
CA ASP A 853 0.73 3.60 1.80
C ASP A 853 0.41 2.95 3.15
N LEU A 854 -0.74 2.30 3.23
CA LEU A 854 -1.21 1.61 4.42
C LEU A 854 -0.32 0.39 4.70
N ALA A 855 0.04 0.18 5.97
CA ALA A 855 0.84 -0.99 6.34
C ALA A 855 -0.06 -2.22 6.50
N PRO A 856 0.38 -3.42 6.09
CA PRO A 856 -0.36 -4.67 6.34
C PRO A 856 -0.71 -4.88 7.81
N ASP A 857 0.15 -4.42 8.71
CA ASP A 857 -0.05 -4.52 10.17
C ASP A 857 -1.12 -3.56 10.71
N ASP A 858 -1.57 -2.57 9.92
CA ASP A 858 -2.73 -1.74 10.27
C ASP A 858 -4.04 -2.55 10.20
N PHE A 859 -4.04 -3.68 9.49
CA PHE A 859 -5.19 -4.55 9.29
C PHE A 859 -5.11 -5.82 10.13
N PRO A 860 -6.26 -6.38 10.54
CA PRO A 860 -6.30 -7.73 11.11
C PRO A 860 -5.72 -8.76 10.14
N ALA A 861 -4.98 -9.73 10.65
CA ALA A 861 -4.33 -10.79 9.88
C ALA A 861 -5.22 -11.50 8.83
N TRP A 862 -6.52 -11.65 9.11
CA TRP A 862 -7.48 -12.30 8.20
C TRP A 862 -7.86 -11.44 6.99
N PHE A 863 -7.70 -10.12 7.09
CA PHE A 863 -8.01 -9.18 6.02
C PHE A 863 -7.02 -9.35 4.87
N SER A 864 -5.74 -9.34 5.21
CA SER A 864 -4.62 -9.35 4.28
C SER A 864 -4.58 -10.63 3.44
N ALA A 865 -5.09 -11.75 3.95
CA ALA A 865 -5.03 -13.05 3.26
C ALA A 865 -6.24 -13.36 2.37
N HIS A 866 -7.41 -12.75 2.60
CA HIS A 866 -8.66 -13.22 2.00
C HIS A 866 -9.59 -12.12 1.47
N TRP A 867 -9.42 -10.88 1.94
CA TRP A 867 -10.37 -9.80 1.70
C TRP A 867 -9.82 -8.65 0.88
N ARG A 868 -8.51 -8.41 0.92
CA ARG A 868 -7.88 -7.28 0.19
C ARG A 868 -8.23 -7.24 -1.30
N GLU A 869 -8.43 -8.40 -1.93
CA GLU A 869 -8.76 -8.53 -3.36
C GLU A 869 -10.21 -8.10 -3.66
N PHE A 870 -11.02 -7.93 -2.62
CA PHE A 870 -12.43 -7.60 -2.72
C PHE A 870 -12.79 -6.20 -2.27
N ILE A 871 -11.77 -5.38 -1.95
CA ILE A 871 -11.96 -4.04 -1.43
C ILE A 871 -11.33 -3.02 -2.36
N TYR A 872 -12.15 -2.03 -2.70
CA TYR A 872 -11.82 -0.90 -3.53
C TYR A 872 -12.02 0.39 -2.74
N MET A 873 -11.28 1.43 -3.10
CA MET A 873 -11.30 2.74 -2.46
C MET A 873 -11.47 3.83 -3.52
N ALA A 874 -12.27 4.84 -3.19
CA ALA A 874 -12.31 6.10 -3.90
C ALA A 874 -12.16 7.26 -2.91
N ALA A 875 -11.48 8.33 -3.31
CA ALA A 875 -11.32 9.55 -2.52
C ALA A 875 -11.49 10.80 -3.40
N SER A 876 -12.06 11.82 -2.78
CA SER A 876 -12.23 13.16 -3.35
C SER A 876 -10.89 13.85 -3.55
N ARG A 877 -10.75 14.62 -4.64
CA ARG A 877 -9.49 15.32 -4.96
C ARG A 877 -9.05 16.27 -3.84
N ALA A 878 -10.02 16.92 -3.20
CA ALA A 878 -9.77 17.80 -2.06
C ALA A 878 -9.09 17.11 -0.86
N TYR A 879 -9.30 15.80 -0.68
CA TYR A 879 -8.79 15.02 0.45
C TYR A 879 -7.72 14.00 0.04
N LEU A 880 -7.26 14.06 -1.20
CA LEU A 880 -6.04 13.38 -1.64
C LEU A 880 -4.83 14.26 -1.27
N PRO A 881 -3.60 13.69 -1.24
CA PRO A 881 -2.41 14.47 -0.91
C PRO A 881 -2.25 15.68 -1.83
N LEU A 882 -1.80 16.81 -1.28
CA LEU A 882 -1.77 18.14 -1.95
C LEU A 882 -3.16 18.76 -2.22
N GLY A 883 -4.25 18.10 -1.83
CA GLY A 883 -5.59 18.66 -1.84
C GLY A 883 -5.74 19.80 -0.83
N ASN A 884 -6.76 20.63 -1.02
CA ASN A 884 -7.03 21.79 -0.17
C ASN A 884 -7.83 21.44 1.10
N GLY A 885 -8.20 20.18 1.30
CA GLY A 885 -9.03 19.70 2.41
C GLY A 885 -10.47 20.23 2.40
N ASP A 886 -10.94 20.83 1.30
CA ASP A 886 -12.25 21.46 1.19
C ASP A 886 -13.06 20.95 -0.01
N CYS A 887 -14.14 20.25 0.33
CA CYS A 887 -15.07 19.69 -0.63
C CYS A 887 -16.04 20.76 -1.15
N LYS A 888 -15.66 21.50 -2.20
CA LYS A 888 -16.56 22.47 -2.83
C LYS A 888 -17.59 21.76 -3.72
N LEU A 889 -18.85 22.18 -3.63
CA LEU A 889 -19.93 21.70 -4.49
C LEU A 889 -19.56 21.95 -5.96
N ASN A 890 -19.44 20.86 -6.73
CA ASN A 890 -19.34 20.75 -8.19
C ASN A 890 -17.93 20.65 -8.82
N ASP A 891 -17.01 19.82 -8.31
CA ASP A 891 -16.04 19.04 -9.14
C ASP A 891 -15.03 18.22 -8.30
N ASP A 892 -14.83 18.55 -7.02
CA ASP A 892 -13.78 17.93 -6.20
C ASP A 892 -14.26 16.73 -5.36
N CYS A 893 -15.57 16.63 -5.11
CA CYS A 893 -16.16 15.62 -4.23
C CYS A 893 -16.63 14.36 -4.96
N LEU A 894 -16.75 13.26 -4.22
CA LEU A 894 -17.46 12.07 -4.69
C LEU A 894 -18.97 12.26 -4.47
N VAL A 895 -19.75 11.59 -5.33
CA VAL A 895 -21.20 11.57 -5.28
C VAL A 895 -21.65 10.14 -4.97
N LEU A 896 -22.41 9.93 -3.90
CA LEU A 896 -23.02 8.63 -3.58
C LEU A 896 -24.55 8.68 -3.76
N ARG A 897 -25.07 7.86 -4.66
CA ARG A 897 -26.49 7.62 -4.87
C ARG A 897 -26.94 6.42 -4.05
N THR A 898 -27.78 6.66 -3.05
CA THR A 898 -28.40 5.60 -2.24
C THR A 898 -29.80 5.30 -2.78
N VAL A 899 -29.99 4.11 -3.36
CA VAL A 899 -31.29 3.60 -3.81
C VAL A 899 -31.99 2.91 -2.62
N GLY A 900 -32.97 3.60 -2.05
CA GLY A 900 -33.74 3.14 -0.90
C GLY A 900 -35.14 2.64 -1.26
N LEU A 901 -35.91 2.27 -0.22
CA LEU A 901 -37.34 1.97 -0.38
C LEU A 901 -38.16 3.20 -0.79
N GLY A 902 -37.74 4.40 -0.37
CA GLY A 902 -38.37 5.69 -0.66
C GLY A 902 -37.88 6.41 -1.91
N GLY A 903 -37.11 5.73 -2.78
CA GLY A 903 -36.47 6.32 -3.96
C GLY A 903 -34.96 6.51 -3.80
N THR A 904 -34.36 7.27 -4.71
CA THR A 904 -32.90 7.50 -4.76
C THR A 904 -32.56 8.83 -4.11
N VAL A 905 -31.60 8.80 -3.17
CA VAL A 905 -31.04 10.00 -2.53
C VAL A 905 -29.59 10.15 -2.97
N SER A 906 -29.18 11.33 -3.40
CA SER A 906 -27.79 11.62 -3.76
C SER A 906 -27.12 12.50 -2.71
N ARG A 907 -25.87 12.17 -2.38
CA ARG A 907 -24.97 12.99 -1.56
C ARG A 907 -23.74 13.33 -2.38
N SER A 908 -23.37 14.60 -2.45
CA SER A 908 -22.25 15.10 -3.26
C SER A 908 -21.13 15.73 -2.42
N ASP A 909 -21.07 15.36 -1.15
CA ASP A 909 -20.16 15.87 -0.12
C ASP A 909 -19.25 14.75 0.42
N ILE A 910 -19.04 13.70 -0.37
CA ILE A 910 -18.41 12.48 0.12
C ILE A 910 -16.89 12.57 -0.04
N GLU A 911 -16.17 12.55 1.07
CA GLU A 911 -14.71 12.69 1.09
C GLU A 911 -13.98 11.44 0.60
N ALA A 912 -14.42 10.27 1.08
CA ALA A 912 -13.93 8.97 0.61
C ALA A 912 -15.01 7.89 0.72
N LEU A 913 -14.88 6.87 -0.13
CA LEU A 913 -15.73 5.70 -0.21
C LEU A 913 -14.87 4.44 -0.21
N ILE A 914 -15.37 3.40 0.45
CA ILE A 914 -14.85 2.04 0.33
C ILE A 914 -15.95 1.19 -0.27
N LEU A 915 -15.61 0.44 -1.31
CA LEU A 915 -16.51 -0.49 -1.97
C LEU A 915 -16.03 -1.92 -1.74
N SER A 916 -16.96 -2.80 -1.40
CA SER A 916 -16.76 -4.24 -1.51
C SER A 916 -17.53 -4.72 -2.71
N GLY A 917 -16.87 -5.48 -3.57
CA GLY A 917 -17.56 -6.03 -4.71
C GLY A 917 -18.65 -7.05 -4.31
N GLY A 918 -18.49 -7.77 -3.21
CA GLY A 918 -19.41 -8.85 -2.84
C GLY A 918 -19.33 -10.11 -3.72
N PRO A 919 -20.28 -11.06 -3.58
CA PRO A 919 -20.30 -12.34 -4.30
C PRO A 919 -20.65 -12.14 -5.78
N LYS A 920 -20.47 -13.19 -6.60
CA LYS A 920 -20.78 -13.12 -8.03
C LYS A 920 -22.27 -12.87 -8.24
N THR A 921 -22.59 -11.97 -9.17
CA THR A 921 -23.98 -11.77 -9.63
C THR A 921 -24.55 -13.04 -10.26
N ASN A 922 -25.82 -13.32 -10.00
CA ASN A 922 -26.52 -14.53 -10.44
C ASN A 922 -27.63 -14.27 -11.48
N GLY A 923 -27.70 -13.06 -12.04
CA GLY A 923 -28.65 -12.74 -13.11
C GLY A 923 -28.18 -13.21 -14.49
N VAL A 924 -29.15 -13.49 -15.35
CA VAL A 924 -28.91 -13.72 -16.78
C VAL A 924 -28.38 -12.42 -17.38
N ASP A 925 -27.26 -12.48 -18.11
CA ASP A 925 -26.57 -11.36 -18.75
C ASP A 925 -25.82 -10.36 -17.84
N CYS A 926 -25.61 -10.66 -16.55
CA CYS A 926 -24.68 -9.87 -15.73
C CYS A 926 -23.23 -10.19 -16.14
N LEU A 927 -22.55 -9.25 -16.81
CA LEU A 927 -21.13 -9.39 -17.20
C LEU A 927 -20.22 -9.14 -15.99
N GLN A 928 -19.88 -10.18 -15.24
CA GLN A 928 -18.90 -10.08 -14.16
C GLN A 928 -17.92 -11.24 -14.13
N ILE A 929 -16.63 -10.91 -13.99
CA ILE A 929 -15.52 -11.84 -13.82
C ILE A 929 -14.76 -11.39 -12.58
N ARG A 930 -15.09 -12.01 -11.45
CA ARG A 930 -14.41 -11.76 -10.18
C ARG A 930 -13.33 -12.82 -9.93
N PRO A 931 -12.10 -12.44 -9.61
CA PRO A 931 -11.54 -11.10 -9.73
C PRO A 931 -11.09 -10.75 -11.16
N GLY A 932 -11.21 -9.48 -11.56
CA GLY A 932 -10.76 -8.97 -12.87
C GLY A 932 -9.66 -7.93 -12.71
N ALA A 933 -9.04 -7.45 -13.80
CA ALA A 933 -8.00 -6.40 -13.75
C ALA A 933 -8.57 -4.98 -14.02
N SER A 934 -9.87 -4.89 -14.31
CA SER A 934 -10.60 -3.64 -14.55
C SER A 934 -11.80 -3.55 -13.58
N PRO A 935 -12.13 -2.35 -13.06
CA PRO A 935 -13.34 -2.14 -12.28
C PRO A 935 -14.60 -2.69 -12.97
N ASP A 936 -14.71 -2.61 -14.29
CA ASP A 936 -15.82 -3.14 -15.09
C ASP A 936 -16.04 -4.65 -14.98
N GLN A 937 -14.98 -5.39 -14.72
CA GLN A 937 -15.04 -6.84 -14.57
C GLN A 937 -15.38 -7.21 -13.12
N TYR A 938 -15.18 -6.26 -12.20
CA TYR A 938 -15.12 -6.48 -10.77
C TYR A 938 -16.33 -5.94 -10.00
N LEU A 939 -16.80 -4.73 -10.34
CA LEU A 939 -17.92 -4.01 -9.72
C LEU A 939 -19.15 -4.01 -10.65
N GLU A 940 -20.30 -3.53 -10.18
CA GLU A 940 -21.54 -3.45 -10.97
C GLU A 940 -22.02 -2.02 -11.25
N GLU A 941 -22.66 -1.84 -12.41
CA GLU A 941 -23.36 -0.60 -12.77
C GLU A 941 -22.50 0.67 -12.59
N GLU A 942 -23.02 1.70 -11.92
CA GLU A 942 -22.32 2.97 -11.61
C GLU A 942 -21.01 2.75 -10.82
N ASN A 943 -20.81 1.59 -10.16
CA ASN A 943 -19.56 1.29 -9.47
C ASN A 943 -18.50 0.68 -10.40
N ALA A 944 -18.91 0.01 -11.48
CA ALA A 944 -17.99 -0.52 -12.51
C ALA A 944 -17.44 0.61 -13.39
N ARG A 945 -18.28 1.60 -13.68
CA ARG A 945 -17.92 2.84 -14.38
C ARG A 945 -18.57 4.00 -13.65
N PRO A 946 -17.88 4.68 -12.74
CA PRO A 946 -18.37 5.93 -12.22
C PRO A 946 -18.44 6.91 -13.40
N ASP A 947 -19.63 7.04 -14.00
CA ASP A 947 -19.91 8.00 -15.07
C ASP A 947 -19.29 9.35 -14.67
N ASP A 948 -18.52 9.99 -15.57
CA ASP A 948 -17.78 11.25 -15.37
C ASP A 948 -16.74 11.36 -14.22
N GLY A 949 -16.49 10.27 -13.48
CA GLY A 949 -15.35 10.12 -12.55
C GLY A 949 -15.62 10.56 -11.10
N SER A 950 -16.89 10.62 -10.67
CA SER A 950 -17.24 10.92 -9.27
C SER A 950 -18.46 10.18 -8.69
N GLY A 951 -19.32 9.58 -9.52
CA GLY A 951 -20.57 8.96 -9.08
C GLY A 951 -20.47 7.50 -8.67
N PHE A 952 -20.99 7.15 -7.49
CA PHE A 952 -21.06 5.79 -6.95
C PHE A 952 -22.49 5.46 -6.52
N GLN A 953 -22.80 4.16 -6.45
CA GLN A 953 -24.12 3.68 -6.06
C GLN A 953 -24.07 2.74 -4.86
N ARG A 954 -25.06 2.90 -3.98
CA ARG A 954 -25.37 1.96 -2.90
C ARG A 954 -26.85 1.61 -2.94
N ARG A 955 -27.18 0.32 -2.90
CA ARG A 955 -28.57 -0.14 -2.82
C ARG A 955 -28.93 -0.60 -1.41
N HIS A 956 -30.17 -0.35 -1.01
CA HIS A 956 -30.73 -0.94 0.20
C HIS A 956 -30.82 -2.47 0.05
N PRO A 957 -30.57 -3.29 1.09
CA PRO A 957 -30.57 -4.75 0.96
C PRO A 957 -31.82 -5.35 0.33
N ARG A 958 -33.00 -4.77 0.59
CA ARG A 958 -34.29 -5.17 -0.02
C ARG A 958 -34.48 -4.74 -1.50
N ARG A 959 -33.51 -4.07 -2.09
CA ARG A 959 -33.49 -3.57 -3.47
C ARG A 959 -32.28 -4.10 -4.25
N LEU A 960 -31.50 -5.01 -3.67
CA LEU A 960 -30.51 -5.78 -4.42
C LEU A 960 -31.26 -6.59 -5.48
N ASP A 961 -30.72 -6.61 -6.68
CA ASP A 961 -31.20 -7.47 -7.75
C ASP A 961 -30.12 -8.47 -8.15
N ALA A 962 -30.41 -9.29 -9.16
CA ALA A 962 -29.51 -10.36 -9.57
C ALA A 962 -28.18 -9.85 -10.17
N CYS A 963 -28.12 -8.58 -10.59
CA CYS A 963 -26.96 -7.92 -11.20
C CYS A 963 -26.36 -6.78 -10.34
N PHE A 964 -26.69 -6.66 -9.04
CA PHE A 964 -26.04 -5.70 -8.16
C PHE A 964 -25.83 -6.29 -6.77
N ARG A 965 -24.56 -6.55 -6.40
CA ARG A 965 -24.10 -7.15 -5.14
C ARG A 965 -23.09 -6.29 -4.40
N ASP A 966 -22.59 -5.23 -5.02
CA ASP A 966 -21.65 -4.30 -4.42
C ASP A 966 -22.20 -3.65 -3.14
N GLN A 967 -21.31 -3.48 -2.17
CA GLN A 967 -21.55 -2.70 -0.96
C GLN A 967 -20.65 -1.48 -0.95
N ALA A 968 -21.20 -0.33 -0.59
CA ALA A 968 -20.44 0.90 -0.44
C ALA A 968 -20.59 1.47 0.97
N ARG A 969 -19.49 2.01 1.49
CA ARG A 969 -19.42 2.70 2.78
C ARG A 969 -18.70 4.03 2.61
N ILE A 970 -19.28 5.08 3.19
CA ILE A 970 -18.62 6.38 3.34
C ILE A 970 -17.61 6.26 4.47
N VAL A 971 -16.36 6.65 4.21
CA VAL A 971 -15.35 6.74 5.26
C VAL A 971 -15.73 7.91 6.18
N ALA A 972 -15.77 7.67 7.49
CA ALA A 972 -16.10 8.72 8.43
C ALA A 972 -15.05 9.84 8.37
N PRO A 973 -15.46 11.11 8.55
CA PRO A 973 -14.53 12.23 8.59
C PRO A 973 -13.89 12.47 9.97
#